data_AF-A0A0F9RRC9-F1
#
_entry.id   AF-A0A0F9RRC9-F1
#
_cell.length_a   1.000
_cell.length_b   1.000
_cell.length_c   1.000
_cell.angle_alpha   90.00
_cell.angle_beta   90.00
_cell.angle_gamma   90.00
#
_symmetry.space_group_name_H-M   'P 1'
#
loop_
_entity.id
_entity.type
_entity.pdbx_description
1 polymer ?
#
loop_
_entity_poly.entity_id
_entity_poly.type
_entity_poly.pdbx_seq_one_letter_code
_entity_poly.pdbx_strand_id
1 'polypeptide(L)'
;MEKLAKLMYRLFKGRRDTWAVRRGDEYFRVTGKEMTIETYKTHLTGPNIGIYPLLSTGEACYVAAIDIDKNDLELVKRAQELLPKPNYVERSRSGNFHIWMFFKEPVVIDNLSIACRKALTLLRKECDEHCNLYPLSATNLGLLIAIPLQKGFVEQGLTIFIDAENTLEAQLEFLQEIEFTAIPGSFLDNKILKDLWSGQGKKTGDRSRSGYDFSFCVALFGFGYTTPTVKKLLRKRPGVHKDDETYIAKTVEAARATQLKASSTALPERIVDWSAIEELSREEFIKRLATHLVLREEQLRQFDIFFATIVANIMTKGRPVWLLFIGPPGCGKTLPMMALKYAPYVYMSSAFRSSALISGWGMRGGEDMSLIPKLDGKVLLVKDMSSLLSQHKEVVSEVLSLLRDAYDGSCSKPFGTGVTRTYTSRFGFIGATTPDIDAYWSLNVRLGERFLRYRCRATPEEIYEKIDCALASITDEDSVDLDLENTCMGFLKHLLGTYGEENTSGTLKLSRQKEIGRLAQLGAILRTVVSRSPYGQEVLVIPEWEEATRYAKQLAKMAMSLAYVRGRETNGDEELEVLKILVRDSMDARIEKICGIIYREPGLEANQIGDKISLPAWTVRTCLDNLSVARIVFHQRQDLRLTWQFVPWIEGQLNEFKLWPKEK
;
A
#
# COMPACT_ATOMS: atom_id res chain seq x y z
N MET A 1 -6.45 -13.43 48.46
CA MET A 1 -6.25 -12.22 47.63
C MET A 1 -4.79 -11.84 47.41
N GLU A 2 -4.05 -11.34 48.41
CA GLU A 2 -2.67 -10.86 48.16
C GLU A 2 -1.70 -11.96 47.68
N LYS A 3 -1.79 -13.16 48.27
CA LYS A 3 -0.99 -14.32 47.82
C LYS A 3 -1.27 -14.68 46.36
N LEU A 4 -2.55 -14.66 45.97
CA LEU A 4 -3.00 -14.93 44.60
C LEU A 4 -2.51 -13.86 43.62
N ALA A 5 -2.63 -12.58 43.95
CA ALA A 5 -2.12 -11.49 43.13
C ALA A 5 -0.60 -11.57 42.91
N LYS A 6 0.17 -11.94 43.95
CA LYS A 6 1.63 -12.16 43.82
C LYS A 6 1.96 -13.32 42.88
N LEU A 7 1.15 -14.38 42.90
CA LEU A 7 1.34 -15.55 42.05
C LEU A 7 0.97 -15.25 40.59
N MET A 8 -0.17 -14.59 40.36
CA MET A 8 -0.56 -14.12 39.03
C MET A 8 0.48 -13.17 38.42
N TYR A 9 1.01 -12.24 39.22
CA TYR A 9 2.11 -11.36 38.80
C TYR A 9 3.36 -12.13 38.34
N ARG A 10 3.63 -13.30 38.93
CA ARG A 10 4.77 -14.15 38.55
C ARG A 10 4.53 -14.96 37.27
N LEU A 11 3.29 -15.41 37.06
CA LEU A 11 2.93 -16.32 35.97
C LEU A 11 2.53 -15.56 34.70
N PHE A 12 1.70 -14.51 34.81
CA PHE A 12 1.15 -13.76 33.67
C PHE A 12 2.05 -12.59 33.27
N LYS A 13 3.33 -12.88 33.01
CA LYS A 13 4.33 -11.87 32.64
C LYS A 13 4.24 -11.50 31.17
N GLY A 14 3.66 -10.33 30.90
CA GLY A 14 3.66 -9.70 29.57
C GLY A 14 4.56 -8.48 29.49
N ARG A 15 4.20 -7.55 28.59
CA ARG A 15 4.80 -6.23 28.46
C ARG A 15 4.83 -5.45 29.78
N ARG A 16 5.90 -4.68 29.98
CA ARG A 16 6.06 -3.78 31.15
C ARG A 16 5.67 -2.34 30.84
N ASP A 17 5.62 -1.97 29.57
CA ASP A 17 5.28 -0.63 29.11
C ASP A 17 3.76 -0.46 28.87
N THR A 18 2.97 -1.53 28.86
CA THR A 18 1.53 -1.45 28.58
C THR A 18 0.75 -2.71 28.97
N TRP A 19 -0.53 -2.53 29.31
CA TRP A 19 -1.52 -3.57 29.60
C TRP A 19 -2.92 -3.05 29.26
N ALA A 20 -3.99 -3.80 29.51
CA ALA A 20 -5.35 -3.31 29.28
C ALA A 20 -6.27 -3.51 30.48
N VAL A 21 -7.18 -2.56 30.68
CA VAL A 21 -8.25 -2.63 31.70
C VAL A 21 -9.60 -2.65 31.00
N ARG A 22 -10.51 -3.51 31.45
CA ARG A 22 -11.85 -3.60 30.92
C ARG A 22 -12.73 -2.49 31.50
N ARG A 23 -13.49 -1.79 30.65
CA ARG A 23 -14.58 -0.89 31.06
C ARG A 23 -15.80 -1.20 30.18
N GLY A 24 -16.91 -1.61 30.79
CA GLY A 24 -18.04 -2.16 30.03
C GLY A 24 -17.63 -3.47 29.32
N ASP A 25 -17.90 -3.57 28.03
CA ASP A 25 -17.56 -4.76 27.21
C ASP A 25 -16.23 -4.68 26.47
N GLU A 26 -15.54 -3.55 26.57
CA GLU A 26 -14.29 -3.29 25.84
C GLU A 26 -13.06 -3.21 26.77
N TYR A 27 -11.90 -3.52 26.20
CA TYR A 27 -10.60 -3.37 26.87
C TYR A 27 -9.91 -2.09 26.41
N PHE A 28 -9.59 -1.24 27.38
CA PHE A 28 -8.87 0.02 27.16
C PHE A 28 -7.40 -0.17 27.49
N ARG A 29 -6.52 0.18 26.56
CA ARG A 29 -5.09 0.10 26.73
C ARG A 29 -4.60 1.15 27.74
N VAL A 30 -3.79 0.71 28.69
CA VAL A 30 -3.03 1.54 29.63
C VAL A 30 -1.59 1.58 29.12
N THR A 31 -1.12 2.76 28.73
CA THR A 31 0.22 2.97 28.14
C THR A 31 1.15 3.65 29.14
N GLY A 32 2.42 3.28 29.16
CA GLY A 32 3.46 3.89 30.00
C GLY A 32 3.41 3.52 31.48
N LYS A 33 2.62 2.50 31.87
CA LYS A 33 2.51 2.02 33.25
C LYS A 33 2.75 0.52 33.33
N GLU A 34 3.66 0.12 34.21
CA GLU A 34 3.87 -1.29 34.54
C GLU A 34 2.72 -1.85 35.36
N MET A 35 2.39 -3.12 35.16
CA MET A 35 1.47 -3.84 36.03
C MET A 35 2.13 -4.09 37.38
N THR A 36 1.47 -3.70 38.46
CA THR A 36 1.94 -3.95 39.82
C THR A 36 1.15 -5.09 40.46
N ILE A 37 1.62 -5.59 41.61
CA ILE A 37 0.83 -6.53 42.42
C ILE A 37 -0.55 -5.94 42.75
N GLU A 38 -0.64 -4.61 42.93
CA GLU A 38 -1.91 -3.92 43.16
C GLU A 38 -2.85 -4.02 41.95
N THR A 39 -2.31 -3.94 40.73
CA THR A 39 -3.08 -4.16 39.49
C THR A 39 -3.69 -5.57 39.42
N TYR A 40 -2.97 -6.58 39.92
CA TYR A 40 -3.52 -7.94 40.01
C TYR A 40 -4.52 -8.09 41.15
N LYS A 41 -4.37 -7.34 42.26
CA LYS A 41 -5.39 -7.31 43.31
C LYS A 41 -6.70 -6.70 42.80
N THR A 42 -6.63 -5.60 42.06
CA THR A 42 -7.83 -4.97 41.48
C THR A 42 -8.49 -5.87 40.43
N HIS A 43 -7.72 -6.62 39.64
CA HIS A 43 -8.29 -7.62 38.73
C HIS A 43 -9.21 -8.63 39.44
N LEU A 44 -8.74 -9.15 40.58
CA LEU A 44 -9.48 -10.13 41.38
C LEU A 44 -10.71 -9.55 42.08
N THR A 45 -10.96 -8.25 41.99
CA THR A 45 -12.17 -7.59 42.52
C THR A 45 -12.96 -6.81 41.47
N GLY A 46 -12.41 -6.68 40.26
CA GLY A 46 -12.88 -5.78 39.21
C GLY A 46 -12.27 -4.36 39.34
N PRO A 47 -12.00 -3.67 38.22
CA PRO A 47 -12.25 -4.09 36.82
C PRO A 47 -11.25 -5.14 36.31
N ASN A 48 -11.71 -5.99 35.37
CA ASN A 48 -10.92 -7.08 34.80
C ASN A 48 -9.79 -6.51 33.92
N ILE A 49 -8.70 -7.25 33.76
CA ILE A 49 -7.51 -6.77 33.05
C ILE A 49 -7.05 -7.81 32.03
N GLY A 50 -6.22 -7.38 31.09
CA GLY A 50 -5.59 -8.23 30.08
C GLY A 50 -4.14 -7.84 29.88
N ILE A 51 -3.36 -8.77 29.35
CA ILE A 51 -1.93 -8.63 29.12
C ILE A 51 -1.61 -8.75 27.62
N TYR A 52 -0.50 -8.15 27.23
CA TYR A 52 0.17 -8.43 25.97
C TYR A 52 1.33 -9.39 26.29
N PRO A 53 1.26 -10.69 25.95
CA PRO A 53 2.26 -11.68 26.38
C PRO A 53 3.66 -11.46 25.78
N LEU A 54 3.72 -10.71 24.68
CA LEU A 54 4.95 -10.33 24.01
C LEU A 54 5.82 -9.46 24.91
N LEU A 55 7.13 -9.67 24.93
CA LEU A 55 8.05 -8.77 25.63
C LEU A 55 8.26 -7.48 24.83
N SER A 56 8.78 -6.44 25.49
CA SER A 56 9.02 -5.14 24.85
C SER A 56 9.96 -5.19 23.64
N THR A 57 10.82 -6.21 23.56
CA THR A 57 11.70 -6.46 22.40
C THR A 57 10.95 -6.96 21.17
N GLY A 58 9.71 -7.44 21.31
CA GLY A 58 8.90 -7.93 20.20
C GLY A 58 9.25 -9.36 19.73
N GLU A 59 10.21 -10.04 20.38
CA GLU A 59 10.76 -11.30 19.87
C GLU A 59 10.48 -12.52 20.77
N ALA A 60 10.09 -12.30 22.04
CA ALA A 60 9.98 -13.38 23.02
C ALA A 60 8.84 -13.18 24.03
N CYS A 61 8.46 -14.25 24.75
CA CYS A 61 7.43 -14.23 25.79
C CYS A 61 7.74 -15.19 26.95
N TYR A 62 7.20 -14.90 28.14
CA TYR A 62 7.22 -15.83 29.30
C TYR A 62 5.93 -16.64 29.46
N VAL A 63 4.86 -16.21 28.79
CA VAL A 63 3.56 -16.87 28.81
C VAL A 63 3.00 -16.89 27.41
N ALA A 64 2.36 -17.99 27.05
CA ALA A 64 1.66 -18.17 25.80
C ALA A 64 0.31 -18.83 26.05
N ALA A 65 -0.62 -18.60 25.14
CA ALA A 65 -1.94 -19.23 25.20
C ALA A 65 -2.44 -19.56 23.80
N ILE A 66 -3.20 -20.63 23.65
CA ILE A 66 -4.01 -20.85 22.46
C ILE A 66 -5.46 -20.60 22.83
N ASP A 67 -6.08 -19.64 22.16
CA ASP A 67 -7.51 -19.41 22.25
C ASP A 67 -8.24 -20.38 21.31
N ILE A 68 -9.19 -21.12 21.86
CA ILE A 68 -10.00 -22.10 21.14
C ILE A 68 -11.44 -21.63 21.24
N ASP A 69 -11.88 -20.92 20.21
CA ASP A 69 -13.22 -20.34 20.09
C ASP A 69 -14.32 -21.37 19.78
N LYS A 70 -14.28 -22.50 20.48
CA LYS A 70 -15.24 -23.59 20.37
C LYS A 70 -15.36 -24.31 21.71
N ASN A 71 -16.58 -24.43 22.22
CA ASN A 71 -16.89 -25.17 23.44
C ASN A 71 -16.87 -26.70 23.19
N ASP A 72 -15.67 -27.24 22.93
CA ASP A 72 -15.43 -28.65 22.63
C ASP A 72 -14.22 -29.17 23.42
N LEU A 73 -14.50 -29.81 24.56
CA LEU A 73 -13.46 -30.30 25.47
C LEU A 73 -12.64 -31.46 24.87
N GLU A 74 -13.22 -32.24 23.96
CA GLU A 74 -12.50 -33.35 23.31
C GLU A 74 -11.46 -32.82 22.33
N LEU A 75 -11.82 -31.79 21.55
CA LEU A 75 -10.89 -31.07 20.70
C LEU A 75 -9.76 -30.42 21.51
N VAL A 76 -10.08 -29.80 22.65
CA VAL A 76 -9.10 -29.20 23.57
C VAL A 76 -8.10 -30.24 24.06
N LYS A 77 -8.56 -31.43 24.52
CA LYS A 77 -7.68 -32.51 24.96
C LYS A 77 -6.74 -32.99 23.85
N ARG A 78 -7.26 -33.18 22.63
CA ARG A 78 -6.44 -33.52 21.45
C ARG A 78 -5.41 -32.43 21.13
N ALA A 79 -5.77 -31.16 21.29
CA ALA A 79 -4.83 -30.04 21.11
C ALA A 79 -3.75 -30.01 22.21
N GLN A 80 -4.11 -30.25 23.49
CA GLN A 80 -3.16 -30.33 24.60
C GLN A 80 -2.09 -31.41 24.40
N GLU A 81 -2.46 -32.56 23.83
CA GLU A 81 -1.51 -33.64 23.52
C GLU A 81 -0.45 -33.24 22.49
N LEU A 82 -0.81 -32.35 21.57
CA LEU A 82 0.07 -31.86 20.50
C LEU A 82 0.90 -30.64 20.91
N LEU A 83 0.61 -30.04 22.06
CA LEU A 83 1.31 -28.86 22.57
C LEU A 83 2.51 -29.23 23.46
N PRO A 84 3.49 -28.31 23.59
CA PRO A 84 4.53 -28.41 24.60
C PRO A 84 3.94 -28.64 26.00
N LYS A 85 4.60 -29.48 26.80
CA LYS A 85 4.15 -29.86 28.14
C LYS A 85 5.09 -29.32 29.22
N PRO A 86 4.58 -29.05 30.43
CA PRO A 86 3.17 -29.01 30.81
C PRO A 86 2.41 -27.84 30.18
N ASN A 87 1.09 -27.96 30.03
CA ASN A 87 0.16 -26.92 29.60
C ASN A 87 -1.18 -27.06 30.36
N TYR A 88 -1.96 -26.00 30.48
CA TYR A 88 -3.09 -25.93 31.41
C TYR A 88 -4.32 -25.32 30.74
N VAL A 89 -5.50 -25.90 30.97
CA VAL A 89 -6.74 -25.43 30.33
C VAL A 89 -7.52 -24.53 31.26
N GLU A 90 -7.87 -23.35 30.77
CA GLU A 90 -8.81 -22.43 31.37
C GLU A 90 -10.11 -22.43 30.58
N ARG A 91 -11.25 -22.42 31.27
CA ARG A 91 -12.53 -22.07 30.66
C ARG A 91 -12.66 -20.56 30.58
N SER A 92 -12.76 -20.00 29.38
CA SER A 92 -12.80 -18.56 29.15
C SER A 92 -14.13 -17.94 29.58
N ARG A 93 -14.23 -16.61 29.50
CA ARG A 93 -15.45 -15.85 29.82
C ARG A 93 -16.65 -16.21 28.93
N SER A 94 -16.42 -16.53 27.65
CA SER A 94 -17.48 -16.93 26.70
C SER A 94 -17.90 -18.40 26.87
N GLY A 95 -17.25 -19.14 27.77
CA GLY A 95 -17.46 -20.58 27.94
C GLY A 95 -16.62 -21.45 27.00
N ASN A 96 -15.80 -20.83 26.14
CA ASN A 96 -14.76 -21.43 25.31
C ASN A 96 -13.53 -21.82 26.16
N PHE A 97 -12.39 -22.14 25.53
CA PHE A 97 -11.21 -22.62 26.23
C PHE A 97 -9.93 -21.90 25.82
N HIS A 98 -9.07 -21.62 26.79
CA HIS A 98 -7.68 -21.22 26.56
C HIS A 98 -6.73 -22.32 27.04
N ILE A 99 -5.72 -22.67 26.24
CA ILE A 99 -4.64 -23.55 26.70
C ILE A 99 -3.40 -22.72 26.99
N TRP A 100 -3.06 -22.57 28.26
CA TRP A 100 -1.94 -21.78 28.77
C TRP A 100 -0.63 -22.59 28.84
N MET A 101 0.47 -21.93 28.49
CA MET A 101 1.85 -22.41 28.63
C MET A 101 2.67 -21.34 29.36
N PHE A 102 3.43 -21.76 30.37
CA PHE A 102 4.24 -20.86 31.20
C PHE A 102 5.71 -21.25 31.10
N PHE A 103 6.61 -20.28 30.89
CA PHE A 103 8.02 -20.55 30.67
C PHE A 103 8.90 -19.96 31.78
N LYS A 104 9.88 -20.74 32.23
CA LYS A 104 10.86 -20.31 33.23
C LYS A 104 11.81 -19.23 32.68
N GLU A 105 12.16 -19.37 31.41
CA GLU A 105 13.01 -18.47 30.64
C GLU A 105 12.23 -17.95 29.42
N PRO A 106 12.54 -16.75 28.89
CA PRO A 106 11.80 -16.18 27.77
C PRO A 106 12.01 -17.03 26.51
N VAL A 107 10.91 -17.33 25.83
CA VAL A 107 10.88 -18.14 24.62
C VAL A 107 10.73 -17.24 23.40
N VAL A 108 11.56 -17.45 22.38
CA VAL A 108 11.43 -16.78 21.08
C VAL A 108 10.18 -17.26 20.34
N ILE A 109 9.40 -16.32 19.79
CA ILE A 109 8.07 -16.58 19.21
C ILE A 109 8.14 -17.55 18.03
N ASP A 110 9.19 -17.49 17.21
CA ASP A 110 9.35 -18.39 16.07
C ASP A 110 9.46 -19.85 16.53
N ASN A 111 10.23 -20.09 17.59
CA ASN A 111 10.38 -21.43 18.18
C ASN A 111 9.06 -21.92 18.79
N LEU A 112 8.33 -21.03 19.45
CA LEU A 112 7.00 -21.33 19.99
C LEU A 112 6.01 -21.70 18.88
N SER A 113 6.00 -20.92 17.79
CA SER A 113 5.12 -21.13 16.64
C SER A 113 5.39 -22.45 15.94
N ILE A 114 6.66 -22.83 15.82
CA ILE A 114 7.07 -24.15 15.30
C ILE A 114 6.59 -25.26 16.23
N ALA A 115 6.81 -25.13 17.53
CA ALA A 115 6.42 -26.13 18.52
C ALA A 115 4.91 -26.35 18.58
N CYS A 116 4.11 -25.30 18.37
CA CYS A 116 2.65 -25.35 18.41
C CYS A 116 2.00 -25.67 17.05
N ARG A 117 2.78 -25.78 15.96
CA ARG A 117 2.26 -25.87 14.58
C ARG A 117 1.28 -27.02 14.36
N LYS A 118 1.53 -28.18 14.96
CA LYS A 118 0.65 -29.36 14.83
C LYS A 118 -0.71 -29.12 15.46
N ALA A 119 -0.73 -28.58 16.68
CA ALA A 119 -1.96 -28.21 17.37
C ALA A 119 -2.73 -27.13 16.60
N LEU A 120 -2.05 -26.09 16.10
CA LEU A 120 -2.68 -25.05 15.29
C LEU A 120 -3.27 -25.57 13.97
N THR A 121 -2.58 -26.54 13.33
CA THR A 121 -3.09 -27.17 12.11
C THR A 121 -4.33 -28.04 12.38
N LEU A 122 -4.37 -28.73 13.52
CA LEU A 122 -5.55 -29.46 13.98
C LEU A 122 -6.72 -28.50 14.18
N LEU A 123 -6.51 -27.43 14.97
CA LEU A 123 -7.55 -26.46 15.31
C LEU A 123 -8.10 -25.74 14.07
N ARG A 124 -7.25 -25.35 13.11
CA ARG A 124 -7.69 -24.73 11.84
C ARG A 124 -8.55 -25.62 10.95
N LYS A 125 -8.47 -26.95 11.13
CA LYS A 125 -9.29 -27.90 10.36
C LYS A 125 -10.65 -28.16 11.00
N GLU A 126 -10.73 -28.02 12.33
CA GLU A 126 -11.89 -28.44 13.12
C GLU A 126 -12.65 -27.27 13.77
N CYS A 127 -12.15 -26.03 13.61
CA CYS A 127 -12.80 -24.77 14.01
C CYS A 127 -12.92 -23.83 12.81
N ASP A 128 -14.11 -23.26 12.61
CA ASP A 128 -14.47 -22.49 11.41
C ASP A 128 -13.96 -21.04 11.39
N GLU A 129 -13.52 -20.45 12.51
CA GLU A 129 -12.76 -19.17 12.53
C GLU A 129 -12.20 -18.89 13.96
N HIS A 130 -11.04 -18.20 14.07
CA HIS A 130 -10.43 -17.58 15.27
C HIS A 130 -9.62 -18.38 16.33
N CYS A 131 -9.12 -19.58 16.06
CA CYS A 131 -8.15 -20.22 16.99
C CYS A 131 -6.73 -19.65 16.88
N ASN A 132 -6.33 -18.77 17.81
CA ASN A 132 -5.07 -18.00 17.74
C ASN A 132 -4.05 -18.40 18.81
N LEU A 133 -2.77 -18.42 18.43
CA LEU A 133 -1.65 -18.52 19.37
C LEU A 133 -1.25 -17.11 19.83
N TYR A 134 -1.26 -16.88 21.14
CA TYR A 134 -0.75 -15.68 21.79
C TYR A 134 0.66 -15.96 22.31
N PRO A 135 1.66 -15.10 22.01
CA PRO A 135 1.54 -13.79 21.35
C PRO A 135 1.58 -13.90 19.82
N LEU A 136 0.45 -13.69 19.14
CA LEU A 136 0.42 -13.63 17.69
C LEU A 136 1.17 -12.35 17.25
N SER A 137 2.14 -12.47 16.35
CA SER A 137 3.02 -11.36 15.94
C SER A 137 2.37 -10.36 14.98
N ALA A 138 1.05 -10.18 15.04
CA ALA A 138 0.29 -9.31 14.12
C ALA A 138 0.69 -7.82 14.24
N THR A 139 1.29 -7.41 15.36
CA THR A 139 1.74 -6.04 15.65
C THR A 139 3.00 -6.06 16.54
N ASN A 140 3.79 -4.98 16.59
CA ASN A 140 4.92 -4.81 17.54
C ASN A 140 4.50 -4.95 19.03
N LEU A 141 3.20 -4.87 19.31
CA LEU A 141 2.61 -4.95 20.65
C LEU A 141 2.27 -6.41 21.04
N GLY A 142 2.00 -7.28 20.05
CA GLY A 142 1.30 -8.54 20.25
C GLY A 142 -0.20 -8.35 20.43
N LEU A 143 -0.98 -9.44 20.36
CA LEU A 143 -2.41 -9.39 20.65
C LEU A 143 -2.69 -9.40 22.16
N LEU A 144 -3.76 -8.71 22.56
CA LEU A 144 -4.26 -8.69 23.94
C LEU A 144 -4.93 -10.02 24.27
N ILE A 145 -4.62 -10.58 25.44
CA ILE A 145 -5.37 -11.69 26.03
C ILE A 145 -5.85 -11.32 27.43
N ALA A 146 -7.11 -11.66 27.74
CA ALA A 146 -7.66 -11.50 29.08
C ALA A 146 -7.03 -12.50 30.05
N ILE A 147 -6.70 -12.07 31.27
CA ILE A 147 -6.19 -13.00 32.29
C ILE A 147 -7.36 -13.68 33.05
N PRO A 148 -7.17 -14.91 33.54
CA PRO A 148 -8.20 -15.67 34.27
C PRO A 148 -8.40 -15.16 35.69
N LEU A 149 -9.39 -15.73 36.39
CA LEU A 149 -9.79 -15.46 37.78
C LEU A 149 -10.50 -14.12 37.98
N GLN A 150 -11.44 -13.83 37.07
CA GLN A 150 -12.28 -12.63 37.12
C GLN A 150 -13.43 -12.88 38.11
N LYS A 151 -13.43 -12.22 39.27
CA LYS A 151 -14.32 -12.53 40.42
C LYS A 151 -15.78 -12.84 40.06
N GLY A 152 -16.42 -11.98 39.26
CA GLY A 152 -17.83 -12.14 38.88
C GLY A 152 -18.13 -13.35 37.99
N PHE A 153 -17.09 -13.93 37.37
CA PHE A 153 -17.17 -15.10 36.49
C PHE A 153 -16.72 -16.40 37.17
N VAL A 154 -15.82 -16.31 38.18
CA VAL A 154 -15.30 -17.48 38.91
C VAL A 154 -16.43 -18.26 39.57
N GLU A 155 -17.38 -17.57 40.23
CA GLU A 155 -18.54 -18.19 40.89
C GLU A 155 -19.46 -18.92 39.89
N GLN A 156 -19.40 -18.57 38.60
CA GLN A 156 -20.17 -19.18 37.51
C GLN A 156 -19.42 -20.33 36.83
N GLY A 157 -18.22 -20.69 37.32
CA GLY A 157 -17.36 -21.68 36.68
C GLY A 157 -16.71 -21.19 35.38
N LEU A 158 -16.55 -19.88 35.22
CA LEU A 158 -15.92 -19.22 34.08
C LEU A 158 -14.65 -18.49 34.51
N THR A 159 -13.71 -18.32 33.59
CA THR A 159 -12.36 -17.77 33.85
C THR A 159 -11.57 -18.56 34.90
N ILE A 160 -11.74 -19.88 34.93
CA ILE A 160 -11.11 -20.80 35.90
C ILE A 160 -10.34 -21.89 35.17
N PHE A 161 -9.30 -22.43 35.81
CA PHE A 161 -8.63 -23.63 35.34
C PHE A 161 -9.49 -24.86 35.64
N ILE A 162 -9.67 -25.72 34.64
CA ILE A 162 -10.66 -26.81 34.69
C ILE A 162 -10.26 -27.96 35.63
N ASP A 163 -8.97 -28.05 35.96
CA ASP A 163 -8.42 -29.09 36.85
C ASP A 163 -8.51 -28.68 38.34
N ALA A 164 -9.15 -27.54 38.64
CA ALA A 164 -9.32 -27.02 39.98
C ALA A 164 -10.78 -26.62 40.24
N GLU A 165 -11.23 -26.69 41.50
CA GLU A 165 -12.60 -26.32 41.86
C GLU A 165 -12.89 -24.84 41.61
N ASN A 166 -14.18 -24.50 41.51
CA ASN A 166 -14.67 -23.15 41.17
C ASN A 166 -14.59 -22.17 42.36
N THR A 167 -13.56 -22.29 43.21
CA THR A 167 -13.28 -21.40 44.34
C THR A 167 -11.94 -20.71 44.15
N LEU A 168 -11.81 -19.45 44.56
CA LEU A 168 -10.54 -18.73 44.44
C LEU A 168 -9.42 -19.38 45.25
N GLU A 169 -9.78 -20.07 46.34
CA GLU A 169 -8.89 -20.86 47.19
C GLU A 169 -8.32 -22.07 46.44
N ALA A 170 -9.17 -22.89 45.82
CA ALA A 170 -8.71 -24.04 45.04
C ALA A 170 -7.89 -23.61 43.80
N GLN A 171 -8.30 -22.53 43.13
CA GLN A 171 -7.55 -21.96 42.01
C GLN A 171 -6.17 -21.41 42.47
N LEU A 172 -6.08 -20.84 43.67
CA LEU A 172 -4.81 -20.43 44.25
C LEU A 172 -3.89 -21.62 44.52
N GLU A 173 -4.40 -22.72 45.06
CA GLU A 173 -3.63 -23.94 45.31
C GLU A 173 -3.11 -24.51 43.98
N PHE A 174 -3.99 -24.64 42.98
CA PHE A 174 -3.61 -25.09 41.64
C PHE A 174 -2.50 -24.25 41.00
N LEU A 175 -2.63 -22.91 41.05
CA LEU A 175 -1.62 -22.03 40.49
C LEU A 175 -0.25 -22.15 41.20
N GLN A 176 -0.20 -22.62 42.46
CA GLN A 176 1.07 -22.85 43.17
C GLN A 176 1.80 -24.09 42.67
N GLU A 177 1.07 -25.03 42.08
CA GLU A 177 1.57 -26.30 41.56
C GLU A 177 1.93 -26.22 40.06
N ILE A 178 1.72 -25.07 39.42
CA ILE A 178 2.10 -24.87 38.01
C ILE A 178 3.60 -25.07 37.81
N GLU A 179 3.92 -26.08 37.01
CA GLU A 179 5.22 -26.32 36.42
C GLU A 179 5.40 -25.55 35.10
N PHE A 180 6.65 -25.27 34.76
CA PHE A 180 6.99 -24.53 33.54
C PHE A 180 7.14 -25.45 32.33
N THR A 181 6.49 -25.08 31.24
CA THR A 181 6.53 -25.68 29.91
C THR A 181 7.96 -25.73 29.36
N ALA A 182 8.37 -26.90 28.85
CA ALA A 182 9.62 -27.06 28.11
C ALA A 182 9.34 -27.08 26.61
N ILE A 183 10.09 -26.29 25.84
CA ILE A 183 10.06 -26.35 24.37
C ILE A 183 11.17 -27.29 23.90
N PRO A 184 10.84 -28.36 23.15
CA PRO A 184 11.85 -29.29 22.65
C PRO A 184 12.90 -28.58 21.80
N GLY A 185 14.11 -28.43 22.34
CA GLY A 185 15.26 -27.82 21.67
C GLY A 185 16.05 -28.78 20.78
N SER A 186 15.40 -29.69 20.05
CA SER A 186 16.07 -30.69 19.22
C SER A 186 16.03 -30.28 17.74
N PHE A 187 17.17 -29.82 17.21
CA PHE A 187 17.35 -29.64 15.77
C PHE A 187 17.25 -30.97 14.98
N LEU A 188 17.31 -32.12 15.67
CA LEU A 188 17.29 -33.47 15.09
C LEU A 188 15.91 -33.88 14.56
N ASP A 189 14.85 -33.16 14.95
CA ASP A 189 13.49 -33.40 14.47
C ASP A 189 13.16 -32.63 13.17
N ASN A 190 14.05 -31.71 12.76
CA ASN A 190 13.92 -30.98 11.52
C ASN A 190 14.69 -31.71 10.40
N LYS A 191 13.96 -32.28 9.44
CA LYS A 191 14.52 -33.05 8.33
C LYS A 191 15.62 -32.29 7.56
N ILE A 192 15.44 -30.99 7.31
CA ILE A 192 16.42 -30.18 6.58
C ILE A 192 17.71 -30.01 7.40
N LEU A 193 17.59 -29.71 8.69
CA LEU A 193 18.75 -29.59 9.57
C LEU A 193 19.44 -30.94 9.79
N LYS A 194 18.68 -32.04 9.85
CA LYS A 194 19.19 -33.41 9.95
C LYS A 194 19.98 -33.82 8.70
N ASP A 195 19.45 -33.54 7.52
CA ASP A 195 20.12 -33.82 6.25
C ASP A 195 21.42 -33.00 6.15
N LEU A 196 21.37 -31.70 6.42
CA LEU A 196 22.57 -30.83 6.42
C LEU A 196 23.58 -31.24 7.50
N TRP A 197 23.13 -31.60 8.70
CA TRP A 197 23.96 -32.12 9.78
C TRP A 197 24.76 -33.35 9.32
N SER A 198 24.10 -34.28 8.64
CA SER A 198 24.70 -35.50 8.09
C SER A 198 25.51 -35.30 6.79
N GLY A 199 25.52 -34.09 6.22
CA GLY A 199 26.23 -33.80 4.98
C GLY A 199 25.49 -34.23 3.72
N GLN A 200 24.16 -34.29 3.78
CA GLN A 200 23.25 -34.64 2.69
C GLN A 200 22.27 -33.49 2.39
N GLY A 201 21.48 -33.62 1.31
CA GLY A 201 20.37 -32.71 1.01
C GLY A 201 20.68 -31.54 0.07
N LYS A 202 21.94 -31.29 -0.31
CA LYS A 202 22.27 -30.27 -1.32
C LYS A 202 22.19 -30.79 -2.75
N LYS A 203 21.36 -30.15 -3.58
CA LYS A 203 21.27 -30.42 -5.03
C LYS A 203 22.09 -29.46 -5.89
N THR A 204 22.46 -28.29 -5.37
CA THR A 204 23.23 -27.26 -6.08
C THR A 204 24.19 -26.54 -5.10
N GLY A 205 25.15 -25.77 -5.61
CA GLY A 205 26.12 -25.01 -4.80
C GLY A 205 27.32 -25.82 -4.29
N ASP A 206 28.11 -25.23 -3.39
CA ASP A 206 29.28 -25.88 -2.80
C ASP A 206 28.87 -27.07 -1.91
N ARG A 207 29.35 -28.26 -2.30
CA ARG A 207 29.11 -29.55 -1.62
C ARG A 207 30.30 -30.03 -0.79
N SER A 208 31.32 -29.20 -0.63
CA SER A 208 32.40 -29.43 0.33
C SER A 208 31.86 -29.46 1.78
N ARG A 209 32.65 -30.01 2.71
CA ARG A 209 32.30 -29.99 4.14
C ARG A 209 32.06 -28.57 4.64
N SER A 210 32.91 -27.62 4.26
CA SER A 210 32.76 -26.20 4.59
C SER A 210 31.52 -25.57 3.99
N GLY A 211 31.15 -25.99 2.77
CA GLY A 211 29.87 -25.61 2.17
C GLY A 211 28.70 -26.09 3.01
N TYR A 212 28.72 -27.34 3.49
CA TYR A 212 27.66 -27.86 4.36
C TYR A 212 27.63 -27.17 5.73
N ASP A 213 28.78 -26.86 6.33
CA ASP A 213 28.86 -26.08 7.58
C ASP A 213 28.23 -24.70 7.42
N PHE A 214 28.54 -24.00 6.33
CA PHE A 214 27.93 -22.72 5.99
C PHE A 214 26.41 -22.82 5.82
N SER A 215 25.94 -23.77 5.00
CA SER A 215 24.48 -23.93 4.76
C SER A 215 23.73 -24.42 5.99
N PHE A 216 24.37 -25.21 6.84
CA PHE A 216 23.81 -25.61 8.14
C PHE A 216 23.66 -24.40 9.06
N CYS A 217 24.66 -23.52 9.13
CA CYS A 217 24.57 -22.26 9.88
C CYS A 217 23.49 -21.32 9.33
N VAL A 218 23.40 -21.15 8.00
CA VAL A 218 22.33 -20.35 7.37
C VAL A 218 20.96 -20.93 7.68
N ALA A 219 20.79 -22.26 7.62
CA ALA A 219 19.53 -22.90 7.97
C ALA A 219 19.20 -22.71 9.46
N LEU A 220 20.17 -22.88 10.37
CA LEU A 220 19.97 -22.65 11.80
C LEU A 220 19.57 -21.20 12.10
N PHE A 221 20.26 -20.22 11.51
CA PHE A 221 19.81 -18.84 11.64
C PHE A 221 18.39 -18.67 11.06
N GLY A 222 18.06 -19.34 9.95
CA GLY A 222 16.74 -19.29 9.31
C GLY A 222 15.62 -19.87 10.17
N PHE A 223 15.97 -20.74 11.10
CA PHE A 223 15.10 -21.28 12.15
C PHE A 223 15.19 -20.52 13.48
N GLY A 224 15.76 -19.31 13.50
CA GLY A 224 15.76 -18.43 14.68
C GLY A 224 16.81 -18.74 15.75
N TYR A 225 17.81 -19.58 15.45
CA TYR A 225 18.87 -19.90 16.42
C TYR A 225 19.85 -18.73 16.60
N THR A 226 20.17 -18.40 17.86
CA THR A 226 21.08 -17.29 18.19
C THR A 226 22.53 -17.61 17.83
N THR A 227 23.36 -16.58 17.58
CA THR A 227 24.78 -16.74 17.23
C THR A 227 25.57 -17.63 18.23
N PRO A 228 25.41 -17.50 19.56
CA PRO A 228 26.05 -18.40 20.52
C PRO A 228 25.60 -19.87 20.35
N THR A 229 24.33 -20.08 20.04
CA THR A 229 23.74 -21.42 19.86
C THR A 229 24.23 -22.05 18.56
N VAL A 230 24.28 -21.30 17.47
CA VAL A 230 24.82 -21.76 16.18
C VAL A 230 26.30 -22.16 16.33
N LYS A 231 27.13 -21.34 17.00
CA LYS A 231 28.52 -21.69 17.31
C LYS A 231 28.63 -22.99 18.11
N LYS A 232 27.80 -23.15 19.14
CA LYS A 232 27.77 -24.36 19.98
C LYS A 232 27.36 -25.61 19.19
N LEU A 233 26.40 -25.49 18.27
CA LEU A 233 25.95 -26.59 17.43
C LEU A 233 26.98 -26.96 16.36
N LEU A 234 27.62 -25.96 15.75
CA LEU A 234 28.67 -26.19 14.76
C LEU A 234 29.88 -26.93 15.36
N ARG A 235 30.29 -26.58 16.60
CA ARG A 235 31.32 -27.31 17.36
C ARG A 235 30.99 -28.79 17.59
N LYS A 236 29.70 -29.13 17.70
CA LYS A 236 29.24 -30.50 17.94
C LYS A 236 29.08 -31.30 16.66
N ARG A 237 29.15 -30.66 15.48
CA ARG A 237 29.04 -31.34 14.20
C ARG A 237 30.35 -32.11 13.91
N PRO A 238 30.29 -33.39 13.54
CA PRO A 238 31.48 -34.18 13.24
C PRO A 238 32.23 -33.60 12.03
N GLY A 239 33.50 -33.20 12.23
CA GLY A 239 34.31 -32.56 11.20
C GLY A 239 35.73 -32.20 11.66
N VAL A 240 36.57 -31.79 10.71
CA VAL A 240 38.01 -31.47 10.94
C VAL A 240 38.18 -30.11 11.62
N HIS A 241 37.25 -29.17 11.41
CA HIS A 241 37.35 -27.79 11.89
C HIS A 241 36.52 -27.51 13.16
N LYS A 242 36.09 -28.57 13.88
CA LYS A 242 35.23 -28.45 15.07
C LYS A 242 35.89 -27.70 16.24
N ASP A 243 37.22 -27.71 16.27
CA ASP A 243 38.05 -27.09 17.31
C ASP A 243 38.76 -25.80 16.81
N ASP A 244 38.55 -25.41 15.54
CA ASP A 244 39.13 -24.19 14.95
C ASP A 244 38.19 -23.00 15.16
N GLU A 245 38.49 -22.19 16.17
CA GLU A 245 37.67 -21.05 16.55
C GLU A 245 37.64 -19.94 15.48
N THR A 246 38.73 -19.79 14.72
CA THR A 246 38.81 -18.80 13.63
C THR A 246 37.91 -19.20 12.47
N TYR A 247 37.93 -20.49 12.12
CA TYR A 247 37.05 -21.06 11.09
C TYR A 247 35.57 -20.95 11.48
N ILE A 248 35.23 -21.32 12.72
CA ILE A 248 33.86 -21.27 13.23
C ILE A 248 33.34 -19.84 13.24
N ALA A 249 34.14 -18.87 13.72
CA ALA A 249 33.76 -17.47 13.74
C ALA A 249 33.46 -16.95 12.33
N LYS A 250 34.37 -17.16 11.36
CA LYS A 250 34.20 -16.73 9.96
C LYS A 250 32.98 -17.36 9.30
N THR A 251 32.76 -18.66 9.51
CA THR A 251 31.63 -19.38 8.91
C THR A 251 30.29 -18.89 9.44
N VAL A 252 30.20 -18.68 10.76
CA VAL A 252 28.98 -18.18 11.42
C VAL A 252 28.70 -16.72 11.04
N GLU A 253 29.73 -15.88 10.96
CA GLU A 253 29.60 -14.48 10.54
C GLU A 253 29.14 -14.35 9.09
N ALA A 254 29.77 -15.10 8.17
CA ALA A 254 29.36 -15.14 6.76
C ALA A 254 27.93 -15.65 6.58
N ALA A 255 27.54 -16.70 7.33
CA ALA A 255 26.19 -17.24 7.32
C ALA A 255 25.16 -16.21 7.83
N ARG A 256 25.49 -15.50 8.92
CA ARG A 256 24.64 -14.45 9.50
C ARG A 256 24.47 -13.27 8.55
N ALA A 257 25.55 -12.81 7.91
CA ALA A 257 25.50 -11.75 6.91
C ALA A 257 24.66 -12.14 5.69
N THR A 258 24.72 -13.41 5.27
CA THR A 258 23.91 -13.94 4.16
C THR A 258 22.43 -14.00 4.54
N GLN A 259 22.11 -14.39 5.78
CA GLN A 259 20.75 -14.36 6.26
C GLN A 259 20.20 -12.94 6.39
N LEU A 260 20.99 -12.01 6.93
CA LEU A 260 20.60 -10.60 7.02
C LEU A 260 20.28 -10.01 5.64
N LYS A 261 21.01 -10.44 4.60
CA LYS A 261 20.73 -10.09 3.19
C LYS A 261 19.47 -10.78 2.62
N ALA A 262 19.11 -11.95 3.13
CA ALA A 262 17.88 -12.66 2.74
C ALA A 262 16.64 -12.10 3.46
N SER A 263 16.77 -11.74 4.75
CA SER A 263 15.74 -11.08 5.56
C SER A 263 15.61 -9.59 5.27
N SER A 264 16.56 -8.96 4.57
CA SER A 264 16.44 -7.58 4.08
C SER A 264 15.54 -7.46 2.84
N THR A 265 14.83 -8.53 2.44
CA THR A 265 13.68 -8.40 1.54
C THR A 265 12.41 -8.27 2.38
N ALA A 266 11.94 -7.02 2.50
CA ALA A 266 10.83 -6.52 3.32
C ALA A 266 11.17 -6.27 4.81
N LEU A 267 11.67 -5.06 5.10
CA LEU A 267 11.33 -4.39 6.35
C LEU A 267 9.80 -4.46 6.53
N PRO A 268 9.27 -4.74 7.73
CA PRO A 268 7.82 -4.67 7.95
C PRO A 268 7.33 -3.29 7.53
N GLU A 269 6.31 -3.24 6.66
CA GLU A 269 5.69 -1.98 6.27
C GLU A 269 5.29 -1.22 7.54
N ARG A 270 5.70 0.05 7.65
CA ARG A 270 5.30 0.92 8.74
C ARG A 270 3.77 0.97 8.78
N ILE A 271 3.16 0.33 9.77
CA ILE A 271 1.70 0.34 9.97
C ILE A 271 1.35 1.65 10.66
N VAL A 272 0.66 2.53 9.97
CA VAL A 272 0.16 3.79 10.54
C VAL A 272 -1.26 3.57 11.05
N ASP A 273 -1.51 3.93 12.31
CA ASP A 273 -2.85 3.87 12.90
C ASP A 273 -3.69 5.05 12.38
N TRP A 274 -4.56 4.77 11.42
CA TRP A 274 -5.47 5.75 10.82
C TRP A 274 -6.37 6.47 11.85
N SER A 275 -6.73 5.78 12.95
CA SER A 275 -7.55 6.36 14.00
C SER A 275 -6.80 7.43 14.80
N ALA A 276 -5.48 7.28 14.96
CA ALA A 276 -4.62 8.19 15.69
C ALA A 276 -4.15 9.42 14.88
N ILE A 277 -4.34 9.44 13.55
CA ILE A 277 -4.01 10.59 12.72
C ILE A 277 -4.88 11.79 13.09
N GLU A 278 -4.25 12.93 13.37
CA GLU A 278 -4.95 14.21 13.61
C GLU A 278 -5.67 14.65 12.34
N GLU A 279 -6.94 15.01 12.45
CA GLU A 279 -7.71 15.54 11.33
C GLU A 279 -7.34 17.01 11.08
N LEU A 280 -7.07 17.36 9.81
CA LEU A 280 -6.61 18.71 9.44
C LEU A 280 -7.56 19.36 8.45
N SER A 281 -8.05 20.55 8.78
CA SER A 281 -8.81 21.38 7.83
C SER A 281 -7.94 21.81 6.65
N ARG A 282 -8.57 22.25 5.56
CA ARG A 282 -7.84 22.75 4.38
C ARG A 282 -6.88 23.90 4.72
N GLU A 283 -7.29 24.83 5.58
CA GLU A 283 -6.48 25.98 5.97
C GLU A 283 -5.23 25.55 6.73
N GLU A 284 -5.38 24.63 7.69
CA GLU A 284 -4.27 24.10 8.46
C GLU A 284 -3.34 23.23 7.60
N PHE A 285 -3.91 22.44 6.69
CA PHE A 285 -3.16 21.67 5.70
C PHE A 285 -2.24 22.56 4.84
N ILE A 286 -2.77 23.65 4.27
CA ILE A 286 -1.98 24.59 3.48
C ILE A 286 -0.90 25.25 4.33
N LYS A 287 -1.25 25.66 5.56
CA LYS A 287 -0.32 26.30 6.49
C LYS A 287 0.85 25.38 6.87
N ARG A 288 0.58 24.12 7.22
CA ARG A 288 1.62 23.14 7.56
C ARG A 288 2.49 22.80 6.35
N LEU A 289 1.90 22.57 5.18
CA LEU A 289 2.67 22.37 3.96
C LEU A 289 3.60 23.55 3.63
N ALA A 290 3.15 24.80 3.87
CA ALA A 290 3.94 26.00 3.58
C ALA A 290 5.19 26.15 4.46
N THR A 291 5.30 25.38 5.55
CA THR A 291 6.50 25.37 6.40
C THR A 291 7.66 24.63 5.75
N HIS A 292 7.36 23.65 4.90
CA HIS A 292 8.35 22.77 4.27
C HIS A 292 8.40 22.89 2.74
N LEU A 293 7.41 23.53 2.13
CA LEU A 293 7.27 23.64 0.68
C LEU A 293 6.94 25.07 0.24
N VAL A 294 7.49 25.44 -0.91
CA VAL A 294 7.10 26.67 -1.61
C VAL A 294 5.76 26.45 -2.33
N LEU A 295 4.68 26.85 -1.67
CA LEU A 295 3.31 26.70 -2.16
C LEU A 295 2.87 27.90 -3.02
N ARG A 296 3.28 27.91 -4.28
CA ARG A 296 2.69 28.78 -5.31
C ARG A 296 1.41 28.15 -5.88
N GLU A 297 0.69 28.90 -6.71
CA GLU A 297 -0.60 28.48 -7.29
C GLU A 297 -0.50 27.13 -8.00
N GLU A 298 0.56 26.88 -8.76
CA GLU A 298 0.74 25.63 -9.50
C GLU A 298 0.94 24.42 -8.55
N GLN A 299 1.71 24.59 -7.48
CA GLN A 299 1.96 23.54 -6.50
C GLN A 299 0.69 23.23 -5.69
N LEU A 300 -0.06 24.26 -5.28
CA LEU A 300 -1.35 24.09 -4.62
C LEU A 300 -2.36 23.37 -5.53
N ARG A 301 -2.41 23.75 -6.80
CA ARG A 301 -3.27 23.08 -7.80
C ARG A 301 -2.88 21.62 -7.99
N GLN A 302 -1.59 21.29 -7.96
CA GLN A 302 -1.12 19.90 -8.01
C GLN A 302 -1.69 19.08 -6.84
N PHE A 303 -1.68 19.62 -5.61
CA PHE A 303 -2.28 18.96 -4.44
C PHE A 303 -3.81 18.87 -4.56
N ASP A 304 -4.49 19.96 -4.95
CA ASP A 304 -5.94 19.96 -5.16
C ASP A 304 -6.36 18.84 -6.14
N ILE A 305 -5.67 18.72 -7.29
CA ILE A 305 -5.95 17.68 -8.30
C ILE A 305 -5.67 16.28 -7.76
N PHE A 306 -4.58 16.11 -7.01
CA PHE A 306 -4.21 14.82 -6.42
C PHE A 306 -5.27 14.33 -5.43
N PHE A 307 -5.64 15.16 -4.43
CA PHE A 307 -6.68 14.81 -3.46
C PHE A 307 -8.05 14.69 -4.11
N ALA A 308 -8.39 15.54 -5.09
CA ALA A 308 -9.65 15.43 -5.82
C ALA A 308 -9.75 14.12 -6.61
N THR A 309 -8.64 13.59 -7.12
CA THR A 309 -8.63 12.28 -7.79
C THR A 309 -8.89 11.15 -6.80
N ILE A 310 -8.35 11.24 -5.58
CA ILE A 310 -8.61 10.25 -4.52
C ILE A 310 -10.09 10.30 -4.11
N VAL A 311 -10.59 11.49 -3.79
CA VAL A 311 -11.99 11.76 -3.44
C VAL A 311 -12.93 11.25 -4.55
N ALA A 312 -12.64 11.55 -5.81
CA ALA A 312 -13.44 11.11 -6.95
C ALA A 312 -13.58 9.58 -7.00
N ASN A 313 -12.51 8.84 -6.70
CA ASN A 313 -12.53 7.38 -6.78
C ASN A 313 -13.18 6.72 -5.56
N ILE A 314 -13.08 7.33 -4.38
CA ILE A 314 -13.65 6.78 -3.14
C ILE A 314 -15.13 7.15 -3.00
N MET A 315 -15.49 8.41 -3.26
CA MET A 315 -16.83 8.94 -2.96
C MET A 315 -17.81 8.86 -4.13
N THR A 316 -17.36 8.53 -5.35
CA THR A 316 -18.25 8.39 -6.52
C THR A 316 -18.38 6.97 -7.01
N LYS A 317 -19.60 6.59 -7.42
CA LYS A 317 -19.87 5.28 -8.03
C LYS A 317 -19.61 5.29 -9.54
N GLY A 318 -19.45 4.10 -10.13
CA GLY A 318 -19.28 3.92 -11.58
C GLY A 318 -17.82 3.89 -12.02
N ARG A 319 -17.54 4.28 -13.27
CA ARG A 319 -16.19 4.24 -13.86
C ARG A 319 -15.21 5.13 -13.08
N PRO A 320 -13.99 4.66 -12.77
CA PRO A 320 -13.04 5.43 -11.97
C PRO A 320 -12.47 6.62 -12.73
N VAL A 321 -11.78 7.50 -12.01
CA VAL A 321 -10.95 8.56 -12.57
C VAL A 321 -9.50 8.12 -12.50
N TRP A 322 -8.82 8.08 -13.64
CA TRP A 322 -7.41 7.75 -13.73
C TRP A 322 -6.61 8.97 -14.14
N LEU A 323 -5.52 9.26 -13.45
CA LEU A 323 -4.71 10.47 -13.64
C LEU A 323 -3.23 10.13 -13.82
N LEU A 324 -2.56 10.86 -14.72
CA LEU A 324 -1.12 10.83 -14.88
C LEU A 324 -0.52 12.23 -14.61
N PHE A 325 0.36 12.30 -13.62
CA PHE A 325 1.25 13.43 -13.38
C PHE A 325 2.47 13.33 -14.30
N ILE A 326 2.64 14.32 -15.18
CA ILE A 326 3.72 14.37 -16.16
C ILE A 326 4.62 15.55 -15.80
N GLY A 327 5.91 15.28 -15.59
CA GLY A 327 6.84 16.37 -15.32
C GLY A 327 8.28 15.88 -15.23
N PRO A 328 9.26 16.78 -15.40
CA PRO A 328 10.67 16.43 -15.27
C PRO A 328 10.96 15.83 -13.87
N PRO A 329 12.05 15.05 -13.71
CA PRO A 329 12.54 14.67 -12.39
C PRO A 329 12.71 15.90 -11.48
N GLY A 330 12.48 15.74 -10.17
CA GLY A 330 12.59 16.84 -9.20
C GLY A 330 11.40 17.81 -9.12
N CYS A 331 10.39 17.72 -9.98
CA CYS A 331 9.23 18.63 -9.96
C CYS A 331 8.21 18.36 -8.82
N GLY A 332 8.52 17.52 -7.84
CA GLY A 332 7.62 17.22 -6.71
C GLY A 332 6.40 16.35 -7.03
N LYS A 333 6.32 15.70 -8.20
CA LYS A 333 5.17 14.86 -8.60
C LYS A 333 4.92 13.63 -7.70
N THR A 334 5.99 13.05 -7.16
CA THR A 334 5.92 11.85 -6.29
C THR A 334 5.71 12.17 -4.82
N LEU A 335 5.92 13.42 -4.40
CA LEU A 335 5.81 13.85 -3.00
C LEU A 335 4.42 13.54 -2.40
N PRO A 336 3.29 13.98 -3.00
CA PRO A 336 1.97 13.66 -2.43
C PRO A 336 1.67 12.16 -2.45
N MET A 337 2.27 11.39 -3.36
CA MET A 337 2.14 9.94 -3.37
C MET A 337 2.84 9.31 -2.17
N MET A 338 4.09 9.69 -1.91
CA MET A 338 4.87 9.17 -0.77
C MET A 338 4.19 9.49 0.55
N ALA A 339 3.65 10.70 0.69
CA ALA A 339 2.96 11.15 1.89
C ALA A 339 1.68 10.35 2.22
N LEU A 340 1.09 9.64 1.25
CA LEU A 340 -0.09 8.79 1.45
C LEU A 340 0.18 7.29 1.30
N LYS A 341 1.44 6.86 1.29
CA LYS A 341 1.83 5.46 1.08
C LYS A 341 1.10 4.47 2.00
N TYR A 342 0.85 4.88 3.25
CA TYR A 342 0.27 4.02 4.28
C TYR A 342 -1.23 4.29 4.52
N ALA A 343 -1.88 5.12 3.69
CA ALA A 343 -3.30 5.38 3.81
C ALA A 343 -4.13 4.12 3.46
N PRO A 344 -5.21 3.80 4.20
CA PRO A 344 -5.94 2.53 4.04
C PRO A 344 -6.63 2.38 2.67
N TYR A 345 -6.95 3.50 2.02
CA TYR A 345 -7.63 3.58 0.72
C TYR A 345 -6.67 3.58 -0.47
N VAL A 346 -5.36 3.50 -0.22
CA VAL A 346 -4.32 3.58 -1.22
C VAL A 346 -3.58 2.24 -1.31
N TYR A 347 -3.17 1.87 -2.52
CA TYR A 347 -2.19 0.83 -2.74
C TYR A 347 -1.03 1.40 -3.53
N MET A 348 0.19 1.39 -2.97
CA MET A 348 1.35 1.89 -3.68
C MET A 348 2.10 0.76 -4.38
N SER A 349 2.44 0.96 -5.66
CA SER A 349 3.30 0.04 -6.40
C SER A 349 4.50 0.76 -7.00
N SER A 350 5.66 0.13 -6.90
CA SER A 350 6.92 0.57 -7.51
C SER A 350 7.19 -0.10 -8.86
N ALA A 351 6.54 -1.23 -9.16
CA ALA A 351 6.79 -2.02 -10.36
C ALA A 351 5.49 -2.52 -10.97
N PHE A 352 5.33 -2.32 -12.27
CA PHE A 352 4.11 -2.64 -13.00
C PHE A 352 4.44 -3.67 -14.10
N ARG A 353 4.02 -4.93 -13.90
CA ARG A 353 4.19 -6.04 -14.86
C ARG A 353 2.87 -6.77 -15.02
N SER A 354 2.59 -7.32 -16.21
CA SER A 354 1.35 -8.04 -16.49
C SER A 354 1.16 -9.26 -15.59
N SER A 355 2.24 -9.96 -15.25
CA SER A 355 2.25 -11.09 -14.30
C SER A 355 2.05 -10.69 -12.84
N ALA A 356 2.33 -9.43 -12.48
CA ALA A 356 2.07 -8.89 -11.15
C ALA A 356 0.60 -8.48 -11.00
N LEU A 357 -0.02 -7.99 -12.08
CA LEU A 357 -1.44 -7.65 -12.10
C LEU A 357 -2.32 -8.89 -11.96
N ILE A 358 -2.15 -9.85 -12.86
CA ILE A 358 -2.87 -11.12 -12.86
C ILE A 358 -1.83 -12.24 -12.95
N SER A 359 -1.67 -12.96 -11.84
CA SER A 359 -0.69 -14.03 -11.73
C SER A 359 -1.27 -15.35 -12.28
N GLY A 360 -0.45 -16.13 -12.98
CA GLY A 360 -0.80 -17.50 -13.36
C GLY A 360 -0.36 -18.54 -12.34
N TRP A 361 0.29 -18.07 -11.26
CA TRP A 361 0.91 -18.92 -10.25
C TRP A 361 -0.14 -19.31 -9.19
N GLY A 362 -0.30 -20.60 -9.01
CA GLY A 362 -1.19 -21.23 -8.03
C GLY A 362 -1.33 -22.71 -8.39
N MET A 363 -0.84 -23.61 -7.53
CA MET A 363 -1.26 -25.02 -7.61
C MET A 363 -2.79 -25.07 -7.49
N ARG A 364 -3.44 -26.15 -7.98
CA ARG A 364 -4.86 -26.39 -7.72
C ARG A 364 -5.13 -26.23 -6.20
N GLY A 365 -5.80 -25.14 -5.81
CA GLY A 365 -6.09 -24.80 -4.41
C GLY A 365 -5.10 -23.88 -3.66
N GLY A 366 -4.14 -23.23 -4.32
CA GLY A 366 -3.25 -22.22 -3.70
C GLY A 366 -3.84 -20.80 -3.68
N GLU A 367 -3.41 -19.96 -2.73
CA GLU A 367 -3.84 -18.56 -2.61
C GLU A 367 -3.55 -17.75 -3.88
N ASP A 368 -4.50 -16.89 -4.26
CA ASP A 368 -4.37 -15.99 -5.40
C ASP A 368 -3.46 -14.80 -5.08
N MET A 369 -2.27 -14.78 -5.68
CA MET A 369 -1.29 -13.71 -5.50
C MET A 369 -1.49 -12.49 -6.43
N SER A 370 -2.59 -12.46 -7.18
CA SER A 370 -2.87 -11.38 -8.14
C SER A 370 -3.09 -10.04 -7.43
N LEU A 371 -2.65 -8.96 -8.04
CA LEU A 371 -2.77 -7.62 -7.48
C LEU A 371 -4.20 -7.07 -7.62
N ILE A 372 -4.91 -7.40 -8.71
CA ILE A 372 -6.25 -6.84 -9.01
C ILE A 372 -7.24 -6.96 -7.83
N PRO A 373 -7.41 -8.11 -7.17
CA PRO A 373 -8.32 -8.22 -6.02
C PRO A 373 -7.96 -7.27 -4.87
N LYS A 374 -6.67 -6.99 -4.65
CA LYS A 374 -6.19 -6.11 -3.57
C LYS A 374 -6.45 -4.63 -3.85
N LEU A 375 -6.72 -4.27 -5.11
CA LEU A 375 -6.98 -2.90 -5.54
C LEU A 375 -8.46 -2.53 -5.44
N ASP A 376 -9.37 -3.49 -5.27
CA ASP A 376 -10.80 -3.20 -5.30
C ASP A 376 -11.21 -2.18 -4.23
N GLY A 377 -11.90 -1.11 -4.65
CA GLY A 377 -12.29 0.01 -3.79
C GLY A 377 -11.14 0.94 -3.38
N LYS A 378 -9.92 0.75 -3.89
CA LYS A 378 -8.73 1.55 -3.55
C LYS A 378 -8.24 2.41 -4.71
N VAL A 379 -7.26 3.27 -4.43
CA VAL A 379 -6.51 4.04 -5.43
C VAL A 379 -5.10 3.48 -5.56
N LEU A 380 -4.76 3.00 -6.75
CA LEU A 380 -3.42 2.56 -7.09
C LEU A 380 -2.52 3.77 -7.36
N LEU A 381 -1.46 3.92 -6.57
CA LEU A 381 -0.40 4.91 -6.78
C LEU A 381 0.81 4.27 -7.42
N VAL A 382 1.18 4.74 -8.61
CA VAL A 382 2.38 4.28 -9.33
C VAL A 382 3.40 5.41 -9.39
N LYS A 383 4.46 5.30 -8.58
CA LYS A 383 5.48 6.36 -8.43
C LYS A 383 6.30 6.62 -9.70
N ASP A 384 6.43 5.61 -10.55
CA ASP A 384 7.25 5.68 -11.76
C ASP A 384 6.70 4.76 -12.86
N MET A 385 5.93 5.36 -13.76
CA MET A 385 5.44 4.73 -14.99
C MET A 385 6.50 4.63 -16.08
N SER A 386 7.61 5.40 -16.00
CA SER A 386 8.69 5.33 -17.00
C SER A 386 9.35 3.94 -16.99
N SER A 387 9.34 3.25 -15.85
CA SER A 387 9.77 1.84 -15.73
C SER A 387 8.92 0.84 -16.55
N LEU A 388 7.64 1.14 -16.76
CA LEU A 388 6.77 0.37 -17.66
C LEU A 388 7.04 0.77 -19.11
N LEU A 389 7.11 2.07 -19.38
CA LEU A 389 7.27 2.61 -20.73
C LEU A 389 8.61 2.22 -21.38
N SER A 390 9.62 1.90 -20.60
CA SER A 390 10.93 1.42 -21.08
C SER A 390 10.94 -0.05 -21.49
N GLN A 391 9.88 -0.81 -21.23
CA GLN A 391 9.77 -2.22 -21.62
C GLN A 391 9.46 -2.38 -23.12
N HIS A 392 9.59 -3.61 -23.62
CA HIS A 392 9.18 -3.94 -24.99
C HIS A 392 7.71 -3.58 -25.24
N LYS A 393 7.40 -3.09 -26.45
CA LYS A 393 6.08 -2.54 -26.81
C LYS A 393 4.94 -3.54 -26.57
N GLU A 394 5.22 -4.83 -26.75
CA GLU A 394 4.28 -5.93 -26.53
C GLU A 394 3.86 -6.00 -25.06
N VAL A 395 4.80 -5.85 -24.12
CA VAL A 395 4.53 -5.90 -22.68
C VAL A 395 3.74 -4.67 -22.24
N VAL A 396 4.12 -3.49 -22.73
CA VAL A 396 3.39 -2.24 -22.47
C VAL A 396 1.95 -2.36 -23.00
N SER A 397 1.78 -2.86 -24.22
CA SER A 397 0.45 -3.07 -24.82
C SER A 397 -0.40 -4.05 -24.02
N GLU A 398 0.18 -5.17 -23.58
CA GLU A 398 -0.50 -6.17 -22.77
C GLU A 398 -1.00 -5.57 -21.44
N VAL A 399 -0.11 -4.88 -20.73
CA VAL A 399 -0.42 -4.23 -19.44
C VAL A 399 -1.52 -3.19 -19.60
N LEU A 400 -1.41 -2.34 -20.63
CA LEU A 400 -2.42 -1.30 -20.88
C LEU A 400 -3.75 -1.91 -21.34
N SER A 401 -3.74 -3.07 -22.01
CA SER A 401 -4.98 -3.80 -22.30
C SER A 401 -5.66 -4.30 -21.03
N LEU A 402 -4.92 -4.93 -20.13
CA LEU A 402 -5.47 -5.40 -18.85
C LEU A 402 -6.01 -4.25 -18.00
N LEU A 403 -5.32 -3.10 -18.01
CA LEU A 403 -5.82 -1.89 -17.38
C LEU A 403 -7.11 -1.39 -18.04
N ARG A 404 -7.21 -1.37 -19.37
CA ARG A 404 -8.46 -0.98 -20.05
C ARG A 404 -9.64 -1.86 -19.63
N ASP A 405 -9.42 -3.17 -19.55
CA ASP A 405 -10.44 -4.13 -19.12
C ASP A 405 -10.84 -3.89 -17.66
N ALA A 406 -9.87 -3.67 -16.78
CA ALA A 406 -10.11 -3.34 -15.37
C ALA A 406 -10.90 -2.03 -15.21
N TYR A 407 -10.63 -1.01 -16.03
CA TYR A 407 -11.38 0.24 -16.02
C TYR A 407 -12.86 0.05 -16.41
N ASP A 408 -13.13 -0.86 -17.36
CA ASP A 408 -14.50 -1.19 -17.79
C ASP A 408 -15.23 -2.08 -16.77
N GLY A 409 -14.50 -2.65 -15.80
CA GLY A 409 -15.02 -3.27 -14.59
C GLY A 409 -14.77 -4.78 -14.49
N SER A 410 -14.24 -5.42 -15.53
CA SER A 410 -13.88 -6.83 -15.51
C SER A 410 -12.61 -7.08 -16.28
N CYS A 411 -11.63 -7.73 -15.66
CA CYS A 411 -10.41 -8.15 -16.35
C CYS A 411 -10.33 -9.67 -16.36
N SER A 412 -9.89 -10.22 -17.48
CA SER A 412 -9.73 -11.66 -17.66
C SER A 412 -8.41 -11.95 -18.34
N LYS A 413 -7.68 -12.95 -17.85
CA LYS A 413 -6.44 -13.41 -18.46
C LYS A 413 -6.43 -14.93 -18.58
N PRO A 414 -6.40 -15.47 -19.81
CA PRO A 414 -6.17 -16.89 -20.03
C PRO A 414 -4.66 -17.20 -19.88
N PHE A 415 -4.35 -18.32 -19.24
CA PHE A 415 -2.99 -18.84 -19.14
C PHE A 415 -2.83 -20.10 -20.01
N GLY A 416 -1.64 -20.29 -20.59
CA GLY A 416 -1.32 -21.48 -21.40
C GLY A 416 -1.41 -22.82 -20.65
N THR A 417 -1.64 -22.79 -19.34
CA THR A 417 -1.93 -23.94 -18.47
C THR A 417 -3.41 -24.37 -18.50
N GLY A 418 -4.27 -23.70 -19.27
CA GLY A 418 -5.70 -23.97 -19.36
C GLY A 418 -6.56 -23.31 -18.28
N VAL A 419 -5.95 -22.51 -17.40
CA VAL A 419 -6.65 -21.74 -16.36
C VAL A 419 -6.90 -20.33 -16.90
N THR A 420 -8.16 -19.89 -16.89
CA THR A 420 -8.53 -18.48 -17.11
C THR A 420 -8.88 -17.86 -15.77
N ARG A 421 -8.25 -16.74 -15.44
CA ARG A 421 -8.60 -15.98 -14.23
C ARG A 421 -9.39 -14.74 -14.62
N THR A 422 -10.52 -14.53 -13.96
CA THR A 422 -11.42 -13.41 -14.21
C THR A 422 -11.71 -12.72 -12.90
N TYR A 423 -11.61 -11.39 -12.90
CA TYR A 423 -11.85 -10.55 -11.74
C TYR A 423 -12.82 -9.44 -12.09
N THR A 424 -13.71 -9.12 -11.17
CA THR A 424 -14.46 -7.87 -11.15
C THR A 424 -13.83 -7.00 -10.08
N SER A 425 -13.22 -5.89 -10.48
CA SER A 425 -12.54 -4.97 -9.56
C SER A 425 -12.64 -3.55 -10.11
N ARG A 426 -12.79 -2.58 -9.22
CA ARG A 426 -12.83 -1.16 -9.56
C ARG A 426 -11.87 -0.40 -8.66
N PHE A 427 -10.93 0.31 -9.27
CA PHE A 427 -9.92 1.06 -8.54
C PHE A 427 -9.57 2.36 -9.26
N GLY A 428 -9.25 3.39 -8.46
CA GLY A 428 -8.66 4.62 -8.94
C GLY A 428 -7.21 4.44 -9.33
N PHE A 429 -6.67 5.32 -10.17
CA PHE A 429 -5.27 5.25 -10.58
C PHE A 429 -4.64 6.63 -10.57
N ILE A 430 -3.48 6.76 -9.97
CA ILE A 430 -2.62 7.94 -10.09
C ILE A 430 -1.20 7.46 -10.42
N GLY A 431 -0.69 7.85 -11.58
CA GLY A 431 0.68 7.53 -12.00
C GLY A 431 1.54 8.78 -12.17
N ALA A 432 2.83 8.67 -11.89
CA ALA A 432 3.81 9.70 -12.19
C ALA A 432 4.74 9.24 -13.33
N THR A 433 5.02 10.12 -14.29
CA THR A 433 5.84 9.83 -15.48
C THR A 433 6.65 11.05 -15.90
N THR A 434 7.67 10.83 -16.73
CA THR A 434 8.40 11.88 -17.45
C THR A 434 7.64 12.31 -18.72
N PRO A 435 7.97 13.47 -19.31
CA PRO A 435 7.40 13.92 -20.58
C PRO A 435 7.60 12.94 -21.75
N ASP A 436 8.51 11.98 -21.62
CA ASP A 436 8.76 10.93 -22.62
C ASP A 436 7.51 10.09 -22.94
N ILE A 437 6.52 10.09 -22.06
CA ILE A 437 5.22 9.44 -22.30
C ILE A 437 4.62 9.83 -23.65
N ASP A 438 4.78 11.08 -24.10
CA ASP A 438 4.23 11.57 -25.37
C ASP A 438 4.73 10.77 -26.58
N ALA A 439 5.96 10.24 -26.53
CA ALA A 439 6.51 9.40 -27.61
C ALA A 439 5.82 8.03 -27.72
N TYR A 440 5.35 7.48 -26.60
CA TYR A 440 4.79 6.12 -26.52
C TYR A 440 3.26 6.09 -26.52
N TRP A 441 2.62 7.20 -26.14
CA TRP A 441 1.20 7.20 -25.80
C TRP A 441 0.22 7.36 -26.97
N SER A 442 0.72 7.66 -28.17
CA SER A 442 -0.09 7.77 -29.39
C SER A 442 -0.90 6.50 -29.70
N LEU A 443 -0.43 5.32 -29.28
CA LEU A 443 -1.16 4.06 -29.37
C LEU A 443 -2.34 4.00 -28.38
N ASN A 444 -2.19 4.54 -27.18
CA ASN A 444 -3.25 4.49 -26.16
C ASN A 444 -4.41 5.41 -26.47
N VAL A 445 -4.14 6.57 -27.06
CA VAL A 445 -5.21 7.48 -27.52
C VAL A 445 -6.10 6.77 -28.54
N ARG A 446 -5.49 6.04 -29.48
CA ARG A 446 -6.21 5.25 -30.50
C ARG A 446 -7.05 4.11 -29.89
N LEU A 447 -6.56 3.47 -28.84
CA LEU A 447 -7.25 2.35 -28.17
C LEU A 447 -8.27 2.80 -27.10
N GLY A 448 -8.58 4.10 -27.07
CA GLY A 448 -9.50 4.72 -26.12
C GLY A 448 -8.82 5.07 -24.81
N GLU A 449 -8.22 6.25 -24.75
CA GLU A 449 -7.55 6.76 -23.57
C GLU A 449 -8.50 6.88 -22.36
N ARG A 450 -8.09 6.30 -21.23
CA ARG A 450 -8.83 6.34 -19.96
C ARG A 450 -8.17 7.25 -18.92
N PHE A 451 -6.97 7.77 -19.20
CA PHE A 451 -6.21 8.61 -18.30
C PHE A 451 -6.44 10.08 -18.61
N LEU A 452 -6.74 10.86 -17.57
CA LEU A 452 -6.50 12.30 -17.53
C LEU A 452 -5.01 12.53 -17.38
N ARG A 453 -4.52 13.66 -17.90
CA ARG A 453 -3.13 14.07 -17.73
C ARG A 453 -3.07 15.43 -17.08
N TYR A 454 -2.08 15.60 -16.22
CA TYR A 454 -1.72 16.89 -15.64
C TYR A 454 -0.22 17.08 -15.75
N ARG A 455 0.20 18.18 -16.36
CA ARG A 455 1.62 18.51 -16.57
C ARG A 455 2.08 19.47 -15.47
N CYS A 456 2.97 19.01 -14.61
CA CYS A 456 3.62 19.83 -13.60
C CYS A 456 4.47 20.90 -14.30
N ARG A 457 4.04 22.16 -14.22
CA ARG A 457 4.79 23.32 -14.70
C ARG A 457 5.42 24.03 -13.51
N ALA A 458 6.49 24.77 -13.77
CA ALA A 458 7.08 25.69 -12.80
C ALA A 458 7.84 26.77 -13.58
N THR A 459 7.81 28.01 -13.11
CA THR A 459 8.70 29.04 -13.66
C THR A 459 10.13 28.84 -13.13
N PRO A 460 11.17 29.37 -13.79
CA PRO A 460 12.53 29.32 -13.28
C PRO A 460 12.64 29.84 -11.84
N GLU A 461 11.93 30.92 -11.52
CA GLU A 461 11.90 31.52 -10.18
C GLU A 461 11.33 30.55 -9.14
N GLU A 462 10.21 29.91 -9.46
CA GLU A 462 9.61 28.88 -8.58
C GLU A 462 10.54 27.67 -8.40
N ILE A 463 11.32 27.32 -9.41
CA ILE A 463 12.30 26.23 -9.33
C ILE A 463 13.42 26.62 -8.35
N TYR A 464 13.97 27.82 -8.45
CA TYR A 464 15.01 28.29 -7.53
C TYR A 464 14.51 28.35 -6.09
N GLU A 465 13.31 28.89 -5.85
CA GLU A 465 12.71 28.92 -4.52
C GLU A 465 12.55 27.49 -3.92
N LYS A 466 12.12 26.52 -4.74
CA LYS A 466 11.99 25.11 -4.31
C LYS A 466 13.35 24.48 -3.99
N ILE A 467 14.39 24.82 -4.76
CA ILE A 467 15.76 24.34 -4.50
C ILE A 467 16.27 24.90 -3.18
N ASP A 468 16.13 26.21 -2.96
CA ASP A 468 16.57 26.86 -1.72
C ASP A 468 15.87 26.27 -0.49
N CYS A 469 14.56 26.02 -0.60
CA CYS A 469 13.77 25.37 0.44
C CYS A 469 14.25 23.93 0.71
N ALA A 470 14.50 23.13 -0.33
CA ALA A 470 15.00 21.76 -0.17
C ALA A 470 16.41 21.72 0.46
N LEU A 471 17.29 22.66 0.11
CA LEU A 471 18.63 22.76 0.68
C LEU A 471 18.61 23.16 2.17
N ALA A 472 17.63 23.96 2.59
CA ALA A 472 17.46 24.33 3.99
C ALA A 472 17.07 23.14 4.90
N SER A 473 16.43 22.12 4.34
CA SER A 473 15.91 20.94 5.07
C SER A 473 16.89 19.77 5.16
N ILE A 474 18.10 19.88 4.59
CA ILE A 474 19.03 18.75 4.40
C ILE A 474 19.47 18.03 5.69
N THR A 475 19.47 18.73 6.83
CA THR A 475 19.89 18.16 8.12
C THR A 475 18.76 17.43 8.85
N ASP A 476 17.52 17.55 8.39
CA ASP A 476 16.32 17.07 9.10
C ASP A 476 15.28 16.43 8.14
N GLU A 477 15.74 15.87 7.01
CA GLU A 477 14.87 15.33 5.94
C GLU A 477 13.86 14.28 6.46
N ASP A 478 14.28 13.39 7.36
CA ASP A 478 13.40 12.34 7.92
C ASP A 478 12.23 12.94 8.73
N SER A 479 12.46 14.04 9.45
CA SER A 479 11.41 14.69 10.25
C SER A 479 10.44 15.46 9.35
N VAL A 480 10.97 16.11 8.31
CA VAL A 480 10.19 16.84 7.30
C VAL A 480 9.29 15.88 6.53
N ASP A 481 9.82 14.75 6.09
CA ASP A 481 9.04 13.70 5.41
C ASP A 481 7.92 13.17 6.31
N LEU A 482 8.20 12.95 7.61
CA LEU A 482 7.22 12.51 8.58
C LEU A 482 6.10 13.55 8.80
N ASP A 483 6.45 14.83 8.87
CA ASP A 483 5.47 15.91 9.06
C ASP A 483 4.61 16.12 7.80
N LEU A 484 5.21 16.02 6.61
CA LEU A 484 4.48 16.03 5.33
C LEU A 484 3.52 14.84 5.22
N GLU A 485 3.95 13.64 5.63
CA GLU A 485 3.11 12.44 5.70
C GLU A 485 1.92 12.67 6.63
N ASN A 486 2.15 13.10 7.87
CA ASN A 486 1.10 13.38 8.84
C ASN A 486 0.15 14.48 8.35
N THR A 487 0.68 15.53 7.72
CA THR A 487 -0.10 16.64 7.17
C THR A 487 -1.03 16.18 6.04
N CYS A 488 -0.51 15.39 5.09
CA CYS A 488 -1.32 14.86 3.99
C CYS A 488 -2.34 13.83 4.47
N MET A 489 -1.96 12.97 5.41
CA MET A 489 -2.85 11.96 6.00
C MET A 489 -3.99 12.61 6.79
N GLY A 490 -3.69 13.66 7.57
CA GLY A 490 -4.69 14.40 8.34
C GLY A 490 -5.69 15.14 7.46
N PHE A 491 -5.24 15.71 6.33
CA PHE A 491 -6.13 16.31 5.36
C PHE A 491 -6.98 15.27 4.62
N LEU A 492 -6.40 14.11 4.24
CA LEU A 492 -7.18 13.01 3.68
C LEU A 492 -8.26 12.53 4.66
N LYS A 493 -7.90 12.41 5.94
CA LYS A 493 -8.82 12.01 7.00
C LYS A 493 -9.96 13.02 7.14
N HIS A 494 -9.68 14.31 7.05
CA HIS A 494 -10.71 15.35 7.04
C HIS A 494 -11.69 15.18 5.87
N LEU A 495 -11.17 15.00 4.66
CA LEU A 495 -11.99 14.81 3.47
C LEU A 495 -12.89 13.57 3.54
N LEU A 496 -12.40 12.48 4.14
CA LEU A 496 -13.13 11.21 4.22
C LEU A 496 -13.96 11.05 5.51
N GLY A 497 -13.61 11.73 6.61
CA GLY A 497 -14.30 11.71 7.89
C GLY A 497 -15.72 12.30 7.79
N THR A 498 -15.89 13.34 6.99
CA THR A 498 -17.21 13.93 6.66
C THR A 498 -18.15 12.94 5.94
N TYR A 499 -17.63 11.81 5.44
CA TYR A 499 -18.44 10.78 4.76
C TYR A 499 -18.99 9.70 5.72
N GLY A 500 -18.45 9.58 6.94
CA GLY A 500 -18.65 8.42 7.82
C GLY A 500 -19.73 8.55 8.92
N GLU A 501 -20.17 9.75 9.26
CA GLU A 501 -21.22 9.98 10.27
C GLU A 501 -22.55 10.27 9.57
N GLU A 502 -23.63 9.57 9.97
CA GLU A 502 -25.07 9.69 9.68
C GLU A 502 -25.59 10.92 8.91
N ASN A 503 -24.97 11.24 7.77
CA ASN A 503 -25.40 12.26 6.84
C ASN A 503 -25.66 11.59 5.51
N THR A 504 -26.93 11.32 5.28
CA THR A 504 -27.57 11.08 3.99
C THR A 504 -27.39 12.26 2.99
N SER A 505 -26.37 13.13 3.13
CA SER A 505 -26.24 14.41 2.42
C SER A 505 -24.80 14.82 2.03
N GLY A 506 -23.91 13.88 1.76
CA GLY A 506 -22.61 14.13 1.12
C GLY A 506 -22.58 13.81 -0.38
N THR A 507 -23.71 13.90 -1.10
CA THR A 507 -23.69 13.64 -2.55
C THR A 507 -22.92 14.78 -3.23
N LEU A 508 -21.75 14.48 -3.80
CA LEU A 508 -20.97 15.44 -4.58
C LEU A 508 -21.88 16.07 -5.64
N LYS A 509 -22.15 17.37 -5.53
CA LYS A 509 -23.08 18.07 -6.40
C LYS A 509 -22.35 18.59 -7.63
N LEU A 510 -22.91 18.30 -8.81
CA LEU A 510 -22.39 18.79 -10.08
C LEU A 510 -23.18 20.01 -10.53
N SER A 511 -22.47 21.10 -10.83
CA SER A 511 -22.99 22.26 -11.56
C SER A 511 -22.32 22.33 -12.95
N ARG A 512 -22.76 23.26 -13.81
CA ARG A 512 -22.12 23.54 -15.11
C ARG A 512 -21.97 22.32 -16.03
N GLN A 513 -22.88 21.36 -15.94
CA GLN A 513 -22.83 20.10 -16.69
C GLN A 513 -22.70 20.32 -18.21
N LYS A 514 -23.39 21.33 -18.75
CA LYS A 514 -23.32 21.68 -20.19
C LYS A 514 -21.94 22.17 -20.59
N GLU A 515 -21.32 23.03 -19.79
CA GLU A 515 -19.96 23.55 -20.04
C GLU A 515 -18.93 22.42 -19.97
N ILE A 516 -19.02 21.55 -18.96
CA ILE A 516 -18.14 20.39 -18.82
C ILE A 516 -18.28 19.45 -20.02
N GLY A 517 -19.51 19.20 -20.49
CA GLY A 517 -19.76 18.38 -21.68
C GLY A 517 -19.14 18.97 -22.95
N ARG A 518 -19.29 20.28 -23.18
CA ARG A 518 -18.67 20.99 -24.32
C ARG A 518 -17.15 20.97 -24.24
N LEU A 519 -16.60 21.25 -23.06
CA LEU A 519 -15.15 21.23 -22.82
C LEU A 519 -14.57 19.82 -23.02
N ALA A 520 -15.27 18.78 -22.58
CA ALA A 520 -14.88 17.39 -22.83
C ALA A 520 -14.86 17.06 -24.33
N GLN A 521 -15.88 17.49 -25.07
CA GLN A 521 -15.93 17.28 -26.53
C GLN A 521 -14.80 18.01 -27.24
N LEU A 522 -14.53 19.26 -26.87
CA LEU A 522 -13.40 20.02 -27.38
C LEU A 522 -12.07 19.30 -27.12
N GLY A 523 -11.85 18.81 -25.90
CA GLY A 523 -10.67 18.05 -25.56
C GLY A 523 -10.54 16.72 -26.31
N ALA A 524 -11.65 16.02 -26.55
CA ALA A 524 -11.68 14.80 -27.35
C ALA A 524 -11.30 15.05 -28.81
N ILE A 525 -11.76 16.17 -29.38
CA ILE A 525 -11.38 16.61 -30.74
C ILE A 525 -9.89 16.93 -30.78
N LEU A 526 -9.39 17.76 -29.86
CA LEU A 526 -8.01 18.24 -29.85
C LEU A 526 -6.97 17.13 -29.66
N ARG A 527 -7.34 16.02 -28.99
CA ARG A 527 -6.44 14.86 -28.80
C ARG A 527 -6.56 13.80 -29.90
N THR A 528 -7.26 14.06 -30.99
CA THR A 528 -7.40 13.10 -32.10
C THR A 528 -6.03 12.78 -32.72
N VAL A 529 -5.70 11.49 -32.86
CA VAL A 529 -4.42 11.02 -33.40
C VAL A 529 -4.61 10.43 -34.80
N VAL A 530 -3.74 10.83 -35.72
CA VAL A 530 -3.69 10.27 -37.08
C VAL A 530 -2.68 9.13 -37.16
N SER A 531 -3.14 7.97 -37.63
CA SER A 531 -2.28 6.79 -37.81
C SER A 531 -1.58 6.86 -39.17
N ARG A 532 -0.24 6.85 -39.16
CA ARG A 532 0.58 6.82 -40.38
C ARG A 532 1.45 5.57 -40.47
N SER A 533 1.73 5.13 -41.69
CA SER A 533 2.73 4.09 -41.97
C SER A 533 4.11 4.54 -41.47
N PRO A 534 4.86 3.70 -40.74
CA PRO A 534 6.19 4.05 -40.24
C PRO A 534 7.18 4.44 -41.33
N TYR A 535 7.08 3.82 -42.51
CA TYR A 535 8.02 4.00 -43.62
C TYR A 535 7.47 4.94 -44.71
N GLY A 536 6.18 4.83 -45.05
CA GLY A 536 5.59 5.56 -46.17
C GLY A 536 4.91 6.89 -45.79
N GLN A 537 4.73 7.16 -44.48
CA GLN A 537 3.95 8.29 -43.97
C GLN A 537 2.50 8.37 -44.48
N GLU A 538 2.02 7.35 -45.18
CA GLU A 538 0.64 7.24 -45.65
C GLU A 538 -0.33 7.17 -44.47
N VAL A 539 -1.45 7.87 -44.57
CA VAL A 539 -2.51 7.81 -43.57
C VAL A 539 -3.20 6.45 -43.69
N LEU A 540 -3.10 5.64 -42.64
CA LEU A 540 -3.61 4.27 -42.62
C LEU A 540 -5.13 4.21 -42.40
N VAL A 541 -5.67 5.17 -41.64
CA VAL A 541 -7.07 5.23 -41.24
C VAL A 541 -7.51 6.68 -41.20
N ILE A 542 -8.69 6.98 -41.75
CA ILE A 542 -9.30 8.30 -41.64
C ILE A 542 -9.70 8.52 -40.18
N PRO A 543 -9.16 9.54 -39.50
CA PRO A 543 -9.48 9.78 -38.10
C PRO A 543 -10.92 10.27 -37.93
N GLU A 544 -11.60 9.73 -36.94
CA GLU A 544 -12.89 10.24 -36.44
C GLU A 544 -12.69 10.89 -35.08
N TRP A 545 -13.51 11.90 -34.77
CA TRP A 545 -13.49 12.52 -33.45
C TRP A 545 -14.08 11.57 -32.41
N GLU A 546 -13.43 11.44 -31.25
CA GLU A 546 -13.97 10.65 -30.16
C GLU A 546 -15.25 11.30 -29.59
N GLU A 547 -16.28 10.49 -29.36
CA GLU A 547 -17.44 10.90 -28.58
C GLU A 547 -17.07 10.99 -27.10
N ALA A 548 -17.12 12.20 -26.53
CA ALA A 548 -16.56 12.48 -25.22
C ALA A 548 -17.39 11.97 -24.03
N THR A 549 -18.30 11.00 -24.19
CA THR A 549 -19.21 10.55 -23.11
C THR A 549 -18.46 10.03 -21.88
N ARG A 550 -17.41 9.23 -22.08
CA ARG A 550 -16.51 8.76 -21.00
C ARG A 550 -15.71 9.93 -20.42
N TYR A 551 -15.15 10.76 -21.30
CA TYR A 551 -14.27 11.84 -20.89
C TYR A 551 -15.02 12.89 -20.04
N ALA A 552 -16.24 13.25 -20.44
CA ALA A 552 -17.13 14.13 -19.71
C ALA A 552 -17.47 13.59 -18.31
N LYS A 553 -17.68 12.27 -18.16
CA LYS A 553 -17.89 11.66 -16.85
C LYS A 553 -16.66 11.79 -15.95
N GLN A 554 -15.45 11.62 -16.49
CA GLN A 554 -14.22 11.81 -15.72
C GLN A 554 -14.03 13.27 -15.30
N LEU A 555 -14.23 14.22 -16.23
CA LEU A 555 -14.13 15.66 -15.92
C LEU A 555 -15.20 16.10 -14.93
N ALA A 556 -16.44 15.61 -15.02
CA ALA A 556 -17.48 15.89 -14.04
C ALA A 556 -17.13 15.38 -12.64
N LYS A 557 -16.60 14.15 -12.53
CA LYS A 557 -16.12 13.58 -11.26
C LYS A 557 -14.96 14.40 -10.69
N MET A 558 -14.05 14.88 -11.53
CA MET A 558 -12.99 15.79 -11.11
C MET A 558 -13.55 17.14 -10.65
N ALA A 559 -14.50 17.73 -11.36
CA ALA A 559 -15.11 19.01 -11.01
C ALA A 559 -15.74 18.98 -9.61
N MET A 560 -16.59 17.99 -9.36
CA MET A 560 -17.28 17.83 -8.09
C MET A 560 -16.31 17.54 -6.93
N SER A 561 -15.24 16.79 -7.20
CA SER A 561 -14.24 16.44 -6.19
C SER A 561 -13.28 17.59 -5.90
N LEU A 562 -12.94 18.40 -6.90
CA LEU A 562 -12.15 19.63 -6.72
C LEU A 562 -12.92 20.65 -5.87
N ALA A 563 -14.21 20.84 -6.15
CA ALA A 563 -15.07 21.70 -5.34
C ALA A 563 -15.08 21.24 -3.88
N TYR A 564 -15.28 19.94 -3.66
CA TYR A 564 -15.29 19.34 -2.34
C TYR A 564 -13.96 19.50 -1.59
N VAL A 565 -12.83 19.22 -2.24
CA VAL A 565 -11.48 19.42 -1.67
C VAL A 565 -11.22 20.87 -1.29
N ARG A 566 -11.86 21.81 -2.00
CA ARG A 566 -11.80 23.26 -1.71
C ARG A 566 -12.83 23.75 -0.71
N GLY A 567 -13.62 22.85 -0.11
CA GLY A 567 -14.67 23.20 0.85
C GLY A 567 -15.89 23.88 0.22
N ARG A 568 -16.11 23.68 -1.09
CA ARG A 568 -17.27 24.21 -1.83
C ARG A 568 -18.33 23.14 -2.03
N GLU A 569 -19.60 23.54 -1.97
CA GLU A 569 -20.70 22.62 -2.24
C GLU A 569 -20.80 22.18 -3.71
N THR A 570 -20.45 23.07 -4.65
CA THR A 570 -20.55 22.84 -6.09
C THR A 570 -19.36 23.45 -6.83
N ASN A 571 -19.06 22.95 -8.02
CA ASN A 571 -18.00 23.49 -8.87
C ASN A 571 -18.36 24.89 -9.41
N GLY A 572 -17.37 25.77 -9.49
CA GLY A 572 -17.46 27.12 -10.04
C GLY A 572 -16.49 27.37 -11.19
N ASP A 573 -16.16 28.64 -11.42
CA ASP A 573 -15.22 29.06 -12.47
C ASP A 573 -13.80 28.53 -12.20
N GLU A 574 -13.32 28.55 -10.96
CA GLU A 574 -11.97 28.07 -10.65
C GLU A 574 -11.80 26.57 -10.90
N GLU A 575 -12.81 25.75 -10.60
CA GLU A 575 -12.77 24.32 -10.93
C GLU A 575 -12.78 24.14 -12.44
N LEU A 576 -13.57 24.93 -13.16
CA LEU A 576 -13.60 24.91 -14.63
C LEU A 576 -12.24 25.30 -15.24
N GLU A 577 -11.53 26.26 -14.67
CA GLU A 577 -10.14 26.59 -15.09
C GLU A 577 -9.19 25.40 -14.90
N VAL A 578 -9.31 24.67 -13.80
CA VAL A 578 -8.53 23.44 -13.60
C VAL A 578 -8.88 22.37 -14.65
N LEU A 579 -10.17 22.21 -14.99
CA LEU A 579 -10.58 21.28 -16.04
C LEU A 579 -10.03 21.68 -17.43
N LYS A 580 -9.97 22.98 -17.75
CA LYS A 580 -9.36 23.48 -18.98
C LYS A 580 -7.89 23.09 -19.07
N ILE A 581 -7.16 23.18 -17.95
CA ILE A 581 -5.77 22.74 -17.85
C ILE A 581 -5.66 21.22 -18.09
N LEU A 582 -6.49 20.41 -17.44
CA LEU A 582 -6.51 18.95 -17.66
C LEU A 582 -6.82 18.60 -19.12
N VAL A 583 -7.73 19.34 -19.77
CA VAL A 583 -8.04 19.15 -21.20
C VAL A 583 -6.84 19.46 -22.08
N ARG A 584 -6.19 20.60 -21.84
CA ARG A 584 -4.98 21.00 -22.57
C ARG A 584 -3.84 20.00 -22.36
N ASP A 585 -3.65 19.53 -21.14
CA ASP A 585 -2.56 18.63 -20.77
C ASP A 585 -2.74 17.21 -21.30
N SER A 586 -3.97 16.83 -21.65
CA SER A 586 -4.29 15.56 -22.29
C SER A 586 -3.80 15.48 -23.75
N MET A 587 -3.38 16.59 -24.35
CA MET A 587 -2.76 16.64 -25.67
C MET A 587 -1.26 16.25 -25.61
N ASP A 588 -0.71 15.74 -26.71
CA ASP A 588 0.75 15.64 -26.89
C ASP A 588 1.36 17.04 -26.78
N ALA A 589 2.48 17.18 -26.05
CA ALA A 589 3.07 18.49 -25.75
C ALA A 589 3.42 19.31 -26.99
N ARG A 590 3.81 18.66 -28.10
CA ARG A 590 4.12 19.36 -29.36
C ARG A 590 2.84 19.91 -29.97
N ILE A 591 1.78 19.10 -29.99
CA ILE A 591 0.48 19.48 -30.52
C ILE A 591 -0.11 20.61 -29.68
N GLU A 592 -0.04 20.51 -28.35
CA GLU A 592 -0.49 21.55 -27.43
C GLU A 592 0.19 22.90 -27.70
N LYS A 593 1.53 22.92 -27.82
CA LYS A 593 2.29 24.14 -28.13
C LYS A 593 1.96 24.72 -29.50
N ILE A 594 1.86 23.88 -30.53
CA ILE A 594 1.51 24.30 -31.90
C ILE A 594 0.11 24.91 -31.90
N CYS A 595 -0.86 24.24 -31.29
CA CYS A 595 -2.24 24.74 -31.16
C CYS A 595 -2.30 26.07 -30.38
N GLY A 596 -1.52 26.20 -29.30
CA GLY A 596 -1.42 27.44 -28.55
C GLY A 596 -0.91 28.62 -29.38
N ILE A 597 0.10 28.40 -30.24
CA ILE A 597 0.62 29.43 -31.14
C ILE A 597 -0.41 29.82 -32.20
N ILE A 598 -1.03 28.84 -32.86
CA ILE A 598 -2.07 29.12 -33.88
C ILE A 598 -3.25 29.89 -33.27
N TYR A 599 -3.59 29.61 -32.01
CA TYR A 599 -4.67 30.29 -31.31
C TYR A 599 -4.34 31.76 -31.00
N ARG A 600 -3.08 32.07 -30.67
CA ARG A 600 -2.62 33.45 -30.39
C ARG A 600 -2.37 34.24 -31.66
N GLU A 601 -1.73 33.61 -32.63
CA GLU A 601 -1.27 34.18 -33.89
C GLU A 601 -1.77 33.31 -35.06
N PRO A 602 -3.05 33.47 -35.46
CA PRO A 602 -3.59 32.73 -36.59
C PRO A 602 -2.91 33.15 -37.91
N GLY A 603 -2.77 32.22 -38.85
CA GLY A 603 -2.23 32.51 -40.18
C GLY A 603 -0.70 32.44 -40.28
N LEU A 604 -0.01 31.81 -39.33
CA LEU A 604 1.43 31.58 -39.40
C LEU A 604 1.80 30.40 -40.33
N GLU A 605 3.01 30.48 -40.90
CA GLU A 605 3.64 29.39 -41.64
C GLU A 605 4.31 28.37 -40.72
N ALA A 606 4.49 27.13 -41.19
CA ALA A 606 5.11 26.06 -40.42
C ALA A 606 6.54 26.40 -39.94
N ASN A 607 7.31 27.16 -40.73
CA ASN A 607 8.65 27.62 -40.35
C ASN A 607 8.58 28.58 -39.16
N GLN A 608 7.69 29.57 -39.21
CA GLN A 608 7.53 30.57 -38.15
C GLN A 608 7.06 29.94 -36.84
N ILE A 609 6.16 28.97 -36.91
CA ILE A 609 5.74 28.19 -35.74
C ILE A 609 6.92 27.39 -35.18
N GLY A 610 7.72 26.75 -36.06
CA GLY A 610 8.94 26.01 -35.69
C GLY A 610 9.97 26.86 -34.96
N ASP A 611 10.22 28.07 -35.44
CA ASP A 611 11.16 29.01 -34.82
C ASP A 611 10.75 29.38 -33.39
N LYS A 612 9.44 29.61 -33.15
CA LYS A 612 8.90 29.96 -31.83
C LYS A 612 8.99 28.83 -30.80
N ILE A 613 8.94 27.57 -31.23
CA ILE A 613 9.01 26.39 -30.32
C ILE A 613 10.34 25.65 -30.38
N SER A 614 11.29 26.16 -31.16
CA SER A 614 12.60 25.54 -31.42
C SER A 614 12.49 24.09 -31.93
N LEU A 615 11.55 23.84 -32.84
CA LEU A 615 11.42 22.55 -33.53
C LEU A 615 11.69 22.71 -35.04
N PRO A 616 12.30 21.69 -35.69
CA PRO A 616 12.48 21.70 -37.14
C PRO A 616 11.15 21.87 -37.87
N ALA A 617 11.13 22.71 -38.89
CA ALA A 617 9.92 23.02 -39.66
C ALA A 617 9.21 21.78 -40.24
N TRP A 618 9.97 20.76 -40.64
CA TRP A 618 9.40 19.51 -41.15
C TRP A 618 8.60 18.75 -40.08
N THR A 619 9.04 18.79 -38.82
CA THR A 619 8.33 18.18 -37.68
C THR A 619 7.02 18.93 -37.43
N VAL A 620 7.06 20.27 -37.45
CA VAL A 620 5.87 21.11 -37.29
C VAL A 620 4.88 20.88 -38.42
N ARG A 621 5.36 20.85 -39.67
CA ARG A 621 4.55 20.57 -40.85
C ARG A 621 3.86 19.20 -40.76
N THR A 622 4.58 18.17 -40.34
CA THR A 622 4.00 16.83 -40.13
C THR A 622 2.87 16.86 -39.08
N CYS A 623 3.04 17.64 -38.00
CA CYS A 623 2.01 17.81 -36.97
C CYS A 623 0.80 18.58 -37.52
N LEU A 624 1.01 19.65 -38.27
CA LEU A 624 -0.05 20.44 -38.90
C LEU A 624 -0.84 19.63 -39.92
N ASP A 625 -0.15 18.82 -40.74
CA ASP A 625 -0.79 17.90 -41.68
C ASP A 625 -1.67 16.89 -40.95
N ASN A 626 -1.21 16.36 -39.81
CA ASN A 626 -2.03 15.47 -38.97
C ASN A 626 -3.26 16.18 -38.40
N LEU A 627 -3.09 17.40 -37.87
CA LEU A 627 -4.20 18.20 -37.38
C LEU A 627 -5.20 18.53 -38.49
N SER A 628 -4.72 18.69 -39.72
CA SER A 628 -5.59 18.95 -40.88
C SER A 628 -6.36 17.73 -41.33
N VAL A 629 -5.70 16.57 -41.39
CA VAL A 629 -6.36 15.29 -41.64
C VAL A 629 -7.40 14.98 -40.56
N ALA A 630 -7.13 15.35 -39.30
CA ALA A 630 -8.09 15.28 -38.19
C ALA A 630 -9.18 16.36 -38.21
N ARG A 631 -9.19 17.26 -39.22
CA ARG A 631 -10.15 18.36 -39.40
C ARG A 631 -10.16 19.36 -38.23
N ILE A 632 -9.01 19.54 -37.59
CA ILE A 632 -8.83 20.48 -36.46
C ILE A 632 -8.36 21.85 -36.97
N VAL A 633 -7.42 21.84 -37.90
CA VAL A 633 -6.87 23.02 -38.57
C VAL A 633 -7.05 22.89 -40.08
N PHE A 634 -6.99 24.01 -40.78
CA PHE A 634 -6.90 24.03 -42.23
C PHE A 634 -5.82 25.00 -42.66
N HIS A 635 -5.32 24.80 -43.88
CA HIS A 635 -4.33 25.69 -44.47
C HIS A 635 -4.94 26.53 -45.59
N GLN A 636 -4.46 27.75 -45.74
CA GLN A 636 -4.72 28.60 -46.90
C GLN A 636 -3.42 28.82 -47.67
N ARG A 637 -3.52 28.91 -49.00
CA ARG A 637 -2.38 29.23 -49.86
C ARG A 637 -2.55 30.64 -50.39
N GLN A 638 -1.64 31.53 -50.01
CA GLN A 638 -1.56 32.92 -50.51
C GLN A 638 -0.11 33.19 -50.92
N ASP A 639 0.13 33.67 -52.14
CA ASP A 639 1.45 34.07 -52.64
C ASP A 639 2.57 33.05 -52.38
N LEU A 640 2.30 31.77 -52.67
CA LEU A 640 3.18 30.61 -52.43
C LEU A 640 3.45 30.27 -50.94
N ARG A 641 2.89 31.02 -50.00
CA ARG A 641 2.93 30.76 -48.56
C ARG A 641 1.77 29.86 -48.15
N LEU A 642 2.04 28.95 -47.22
CA LEU A 642 1.07 28.02 -46.66
C LEU A 642 0.82 28.36 -45.19
N THR A 643 -0.28 29.04 -44.92
CA THR A 643 -0.63 29.55 -43.59
C THR A 643 -1.69 28.68 -42.93
N TRP A 644 -1.63 28.55 -41.61
CA TRP A 644 -2.46 27.61 -40.85
C TRP A 644 -3.36 28.31 -39.84
N GLN A 645 -4.60 27.82 -39.70
CA GLN A 645 -5.58 28.34 -38.74
C GLN A 645 -6.56 27.25 -38.30
N PHE A 646 -7.22 27.45 -37.16
CA PHE A 646 -8.25 26.52 -36.68
C PHE A 646 -9.48 26.55 -37.57
N VAL A 647 -10.20 25.43 -37.66
CA VAL A 647 -11.54 25.40 -38.26
C VAL A 647 -12.46 26.35 -37.48
N PRO A 648 -13.31 27.19 -38.13
CA PRO A 648 -14.03 28.28 -37.45
C PRO A 648 -14.90 27.84 -36.27
N TRP A 649 -15.54 26.67 -36.36
CA TRP A 649 -16.34 26.12 -35.27
C TRP A 649 -15.47 25.76 -34.04
N ILE A 650 -14.29 25.17 -34.26
CA ILE A 650 -13.34 24.83 -33.18
C ILE A 650 -12.77 26.12 -32.59
N GLU A 651 -12.41 27.08 -33.43
CA GLU A 651 -11.95 28.41 -33.00
C GLU A 651 -12.99 29.11 -32.10
N GLY A 652 -14.27 29.07 -32.47
CA GLY A 652 -15.36 29.59 -31.64
C GLY A 652 -15.41 28.97 -30.24
N GLN A 653 -15.28 27.64 -30.15
CA GLN A 653 -15.22 26.93 -28.86
C GLN A 653 -13.95 27.25 -28.07
N LEU A 654 -12.80 27.34 -28.73
CA LEU A 654 -11.53 27.73 -28.09
C LEU A 654 -11.60 29.12 -27.49
N ASN A 655 -12.24 30.07 -28.18
CA ASN A 655 -12.47 31.43 -27.71
C ASN A 655 -13.49 31.50 -26.56
N GLU A 656 -14.55 30.69 -26.60
CA GLU A 656 -15.55 30.57 -25.52
C GLU A 656 -14.87 30.13 -24.21
N PHE A 657 -14.04 29.09 -24.27
CA PHE A 657 -13.35 28.57 -23.09
C PHE A 657 -12.06 29.32 -22.73
N LYS A 658 -11.49 30.12 -23.64
CA LYS A 658 -10.17 30.75 -23.49
C LYS A 658 -9.10 29.72 -23.09
N LEU A 659 -9.06 28.60 -23.81
CA LEU A 659 -8.26 27.42 -23.44
C LEU A 659 -6.75 27.73 -23.31
N TRP A 660 -6.27 28.68 -24.13
CA TRP A 660 -4.97 29.30 -23.95
C TRP A 660 -5.13 30.75 -23.53
N PRO A 661 -4.23 31.27 -22.66
CA PRO A 661 -4.16 32.69 -22.42
C PRO A 661 -3.80 33.38 -23.74
N LYS A 662 -4.62 34.37 -24.14
CA LYS A 662 -4.19 35.40 -25.08
C LYS A 662 -3.27 36.29 -24.28
N GLU A 663 -2.01 36.44 -24.71
CA GLU A 663 -1.04 37.28 -23.98
C GLU A 663 -1.61 38.70 -23.78
N LYS A 664 -1.20 39.32 -22.67
CA LYS A 664 -1.37 40.76 -22.42
C LYS A 664 -0.38 41.54 -23.27
#